data_AF-A0A9E3TT35-F1
#
_entry.id   AF-A0A9E3TT35-F1
#
_cell.length_a   1.000
_cell.length_b   1.000
_cell.length_c   1.000
_cell.angle_alpha   90.00
_cell.angle_beta   90.00
_cell.angle_gamma   90.00
#
_symmetry.space_group_name_H-M   'P 1'
#
loop_
_entity.id
_entity.type
_entity.pdbx_description
1 polymer ?
#
loop_
_entity_poly.entity_id
_entity_poly.type
_entity_poly.pdbx_seq_one_letter_code
_entity_poly.pdbx_strand_id
1 'polypeptide(L)'
;MIPSRRRLPHWKPDSVRIPESWRVYLLTAVVIGCGCLHIVLAIGSIQQKSATYDEIAHITAGYSYWTLNDYRLHPENGNLPQRWMTLPLITFFPELRFPELDSPTWQSSDLWQIGDEFFHTLGNDAGKILLATRTAIGIVSIAVCGLVFFWSRSLFGAVGGLISLLLCVLSPTMLAHGRLATSDLLTTFFFAASVWAVWELLHRFSLTRLAVGAGAVSGLFLCKTSAVLILPISIVLALITLTPRQVIVVRVPHHLAYELATQRSRRLYVVAVTICIGLMAYSSVWAAYGFRFSASPNADHAFYKFQDIETVAGKSGVVGRTAGWLAKYKVLPEAYLYGAAFVAAHEERSAFLNGDYQTTGWRHFFPYCLAVKTPLPLFGILALGFVPCVSGHAVRSNRGSFANAGWQAAYQLIPISIALVLLWSVFLGTQLNIGHRHILPTYPLMFVLAGGAAKWCRKETWIAAGTIALLLIWFAAESFAAFPHYLSYFNQSVPRGEGYRHLVDSSLDWGQDLPSLKKWLDVNTTDDEPIFLAYFGTSRPGYYEIEATPLPLLSLPSEPTEFTAGTYCISATCLQSVYGFAPGRWNREYEASYQELKSHAAATGEPIDSGARQQLDALRARRLAAHLRHREPDDQVGGSILIYQVSHDELQTALSGLPAELDSLSWATRRALQTQRGDR
;
A
#
# COMPACT_ATOMS: atom_id res chain seq x y z
N MET A 1 23.50 23.16 50.00
CA MET A 1 24.26 23.38 48.76
C MET A 1 23.28 23.69 47.64
N ILE A 2 23.32 24.92 47.13
CA ILE A 2 22.39 25.46 46.13
C ILE A 2 22.85 25.01 44.74
N PRO A 3 21.98 24.51 43.84
CA PRO A 3 22.39 24.15 42.49
C PRO A 3 22.73 25.42 41.71
N SER A 4 23.95 25.50 41.18
CA SER A 4 24.45 26.67 40.45
C SER A 4 23.62 26.92 39.18
N ARG A 5 22.79 27.98 39.22
CA ARG A 5 22.15 28.56 38.04
C ARG A 5 23.21 29.25 37.18
N ARG A 6 23.79 28.54 36.20
CA ARG A 6 24.52 29.21 35.11
C ARG A 6 23.50 29.90 34.21
N ARG A 7 23.34 31.23 34.36
CA ARG A 7 22.79 32.08 33.31
C ARG A 7 23.79 32.09 32.16
N LEU A 8 23.41 31.57 31.01
CA LEU A 8 24.18 31.71 29.78
C LEU A 8 24.19 33.20 29.36
N PRO A 9 25.27 33.68 28.71
CA PRO A 9 25.32 35.03 28.18
C PRO A 9 24.18 35.24 27.19
N HIS A 10 23.65 36.47 27.16
CA HIS A 10 22.64 36.90 26.19
C HIS A 10 23.03 36.42 24.80
N TRP A 11 22.26 35.47 24.28
CA TRP A 11 22.25 35.13 22.86
C TRP A 11 21.92 36.42 22.11
N LYS A 12 22.95 37.09 21.57
CA LYS A 12 22.73 38.00 20.45
C LYS A 12 22.13 37.11 19.36
N PRO A 13 20.94 37.40 18.83
CA PRO A 13 20.54 36.75 17.60
C PRO A 13 21.64 37.07 16.60
N ASP A 14 22.38 36.05 16.16
CA ASP A 14 22.97 36.12 14.84
C ASP A 14 21.87 36.67 13.96
N SER A 15 22.13 37.86 13.41
CA SER A 15 21.20 38.57 12.56
C SER A 15 20.61 37.54 11.62
N VAL A 16 19.30 37.28 11.80
CA VAL A 16 18.53 36.51 10.86
C VAL A 16 18.76 37.27 9.56
N ARG A 17 19.65 36.76 8.70
CA ARG A 17 19.67 37.14 7.30
C ARG A 17 18.32 36.64 6.81
N ILE A 18 17.31 37.50 6.95
CA ILE A 18 16.01 37.34 6.32
C ILE A 18 16.39 37.10 4.86
N PRO A 19 16.14 35.90 4.31
CA PRO A 19 16.37 35.69 2.88
C PRO A 19 15.59 36.80 2.16
N GLU A 20 16.19 37.42 1.14
CA GLU A 20 15.47 38.39 0.30
C GLU A 20 14.06 37.85 0.04
N SER A 21 13.04 38.55 0.52
CA SER A 21 11.69 38.01 0.75
C SER A 21 11.12 37.27 -0.46
N TRP A 22 11.50 37.69 -1.68
CA TRP A 22 11.18 37.04 -2.95
C TRP A 22 11.64 35.58 -3.05
N ARG A 23 12.77 35.17 -2.46
CA ARG A 23 13.25 33.77 -2.49
C ARG A 23 12.35 32.84 -1.68
N VAL A 24 11.80 33.34 -0.57
CA VAL A 24 10.83 32.59 0.25
C VAL A 24 9.51 32.46 -0.50
N TYR A 25 9.04 33.53 -1.13
CA TYR A 25 7.83 33.48 -1.97
C TYR A 25 8.02 32.54 -3.16
N LEU A 26 9.15 32.61 -3.86
CA LEU A 26 9.46 31.71 -4.98
C LEU A 26 9.51 30.24 -4.54
N LEU A 27 10.23 29.94 -3.45
CA LEU A 27 10.29 28.57 -2.91
C LEU A 27 8.89 28.07 -2.54
N THR A 28 8.07 28.92 -1.92
CA THR A 28 6.70 28.57 -1.54
C THR A 28 5.84 28.33 -2.78
N ALA A 29 5.94 29.18 -3.79
CA ALA A 29 5.23 29.02 -5.06
C ALA A 29 5.65 27.73 -5.79
N VAL A 30 6.93 27.38 -5.80
CA VAL A 30 7.42 26.12 -6.38
C VAL A 30 6.86 24.92 -5.62
N VAL A 31 6.87 24.94 -4.29
CA VAL A 31 6.32 23.85 -3.46
C VAL A 31 4.83 23.67 -3.70
N ILE A 32 4.06 24.77 -3.72
CA ILE A 32 2.63 24.75 -4.04
C ILE A 32 2.41 24.23 -5.47
N GLY A 33 3.16 24.73 -6.44
CA GLY A 33 3.08 24.30 -7.84
C GLY A 33 3.36 22.80 -8.00
N CYS A 34 4.33 22.26 -7.27
CA CYS A 34 4.61 20.82 -7.25
C CYS A 34 3.46 20.01 -6.61
N GLY A 35 2.84 20.51 -5.55
CA GLY A 35 1.64 19.90 -4.96
C GLY A 35 0.45 19.90 -5.94
N CYS A 36 0.23 21.01 -6.65
CA CYS A 36 -0.78 21.10 -7.70
C CYS A 36 -0.50 20.14 -8.86
N LEU A 37 0.76 20.04 -9.30
CA LEU A 37 1.15 19.07 -10.33
C LEU A 37 0.88 17.64 -9.88
N HIS A 38 1.23 17.29 -8.65
CA HIS A 38 1.00 15.96 -8.09
C HIS A 38 -0.48 15.58 -8.13
N ILE A 39 -1.37 16.46 -7.65
CA ILE A 39 -2.80 16.16 -7.59
C ILE A 39 -3.43 16.12 -8.99
N VAL A 40 -2.98 16.95 -9.92
CA VAL A 40 -3.43 16.92 -11.32
C VAL A 40 -3.07 15.59 -11.97
N LEU A 41 -1.83 15.10 -11.79
CA LEU A 41 -1.41 13.79 -12.31
C LEU A 41 -2.13 12.63 -11.61
N ALA A 42 -2.27 12.69 -10.29
CA ALA A 42 -2.94 11.68 -9.48
C ALA A 42 -4.42 11.55 -9.85
N ILE A 43 -5.18 12.65 -9.82
CA ILE A 43 -6.62 12.62 -10.12
C ILE A 43 -6.87 12.45 -11.63
N GLY A 44 -6.10 13.12 -12.48
CA GLY A 44 -6.23 13.00 -13.94
C GLY A 44 -6.01 11.57 -14.44
N SER A 45 -5.12 10.80 -13.81
CA SER A 45 -4.88 9.40 -14.19
C SER A 45 -5.96 8.43 -13.70
N ILE A 46 -6.74 8.76 -12.66
CA ILE A 46 -7.72 7.83 -12.06
C ILE A 46 -9.15 8.02 -12.54
N GLN A 47 -9.47 9.19 -13.12
CA GLN A 47 -10.81 9.48 -13.64
C GLN A 47 -11.29 8.47 -14.70
N GLN A 48 -10.37 7.80 -15.39
CA GLN A 48 -10.68 6.79 -16.40
C GLN A 48 -10.45 5.36 -15.90
N LYS A 49 -10.58 5.11 -14.59
CA LYS A 49 -10.33 3.81 -13.96
C LYS A 49 -11.50 3.35 -13.10
N SER A 50 -11.84 2.06 -13.21
CA SER A 50 -12.80 1.39 -12.33
C SER A 50 -12.26 1.26 -10.90
N ALA A 51 -13.10 0.84 -9.95
CA ALA A 51 -12.64 0.58 -8.59
C ALA A 51 -11.61 -0.56 -8.61
N THR A 52 -10.55 -0.43 -7.81
CA THR A 52 -9.68 -1.57 -7.51
C THR A 52 -10.32 -2.49 -6.49
N TYR A 53 -9.80 -3.71 -6.37
CA TYR A 53 -10.37 -4.77 -5.53
C TYR A 53 -10.75 -4.29 -4.11
N ASP A 54 -9.85 -3.57 -3.43
CA ASP A 54 -10.03 -3.16 -2.03
C ASP A 54 -10.87 -1.88 -1.83
N GLU A 55 -11.07 -1.05 -2.87
CA GLU A 55 -11.70 0.28 -2.70
C GLU A 55 -13.16 0.16 -2.26
N ILE A 56 -13.92 -0.77 -2.84
CA ILE A 56 -15.31 -1.02 -2.46
C ILE A 56 -15.40 -1.39 -0.98
N ALA A 57 -14.51 -2.26 -0.51
CA ALA A 57 -14.45 -2.68 0.89
C ALA A 57 -14.15 -1.52 1.84
N HIS A 58 -13.11 -0.74 1.55
CA HIS A 58 -12.71 0.40 2.40
C HIS A 58 -13.78 1.50 2.46
N ILE A 59 -14.39 1.82 1.32
CA ILE A 59 -15.38 2.90 1.22
C ILE A 59 -16.67 2.49 1.92
N THR A 60 -17.16 1.26 1.67
CA THR A 60 -18.41 0.76 2.27
C THR A 60 -18.32 0.71 3.79
N ALA A 61 -17.22 0.15 4.31
CA ALA A 61 -16.97 0.12 5.73
C ALA A 61 -16.79 1.52 6.33
N GLY A 62 -16.01 2.41 5.69
CA GLY A 62 -15.84 3.79 6.13
C GLY A 62 -17.16 4.56 6.25
N TYR A 63 -18.08 4.37 5.30
CA TYR A 63 -19.41 4.97 5.35
C TYR A 63 -20.19 4.47 6.57
N SER A 64 -20.20 3.15 6.82
CA SER A 64 -20.86 2.56 8.00
C SER A 64 -20.25 3.03 9.34
N TYR A 65 -18.96 3.37 9.38
CA TYR A 65 -18.30 3.87 10.60
C TYR A 65 -18.83 5.25 11.00
N TRP A 66 -19.19 6.07 10.02
CA TRP A 66 -19.77 7.39 10.25
C TRP A 66 -21.27 7.33 10.54
N THR A 67 -22.03 6.58 9.74
CA THR A 67 -23.51 6.61 9.79
C THR A 67 -24.09 5.67 10.84
N LEU A 68 -23.48 4.51 11.05
CA LEU A 68 -24.01 3.45 11.92
C LEU A 68 -23.18 3.24 13.18
N ASN A 69 -21.97 3.81 13.24
CA ASN A 69 -21.01 3.57 14.32
C ASN A 69 -20.76 2.05 14.52
N ASP A 70 -20.67 1.29 13.42
CA ASP A 70 -20.47 -0.16 13.38
C ASP A 70 -19.14 -0.51 12.69
N TYR A 71 -18.25 -1.27 13.34
CA TYR A 71 -16.86 -1.48 12.93
C TYR A 71 -16.57 -2.88 12.38
N ARG A 72 -17.60 -3.66 12.02
CA ARG A 72 -17.46 -5.09 11.71
C ARG A 72 -17.06 -5.41 10.28
N LEU A 73 -17.40 -4.52 9.35
CA LEU A 73 -17.29 -4.80 7.91
C LEU A 73 -15.84 -4.98 7.43
N HIS A 74 -14.90 -4.15 7.91
CA HIS A 74 -13.51 -4.20 7.44
C HIS A 74 -12.49 -3.73 8.51
N PRO A 75 -12.45 -4.41 9.68
CA PRO A 75 -11.67 -3.98 10.85
C PRO A 75 -10.14 -4.03 10.67
N GLU A 76 -9.61 -4.87 9.78
CA GLU A 76 -8.19 -5.14 9.60
C GLU A 76 -7.40 -3.97 8.98
N ASN A 77 -8.10 -3.02 8.35
CA ASN A 77 -7.52 -1.92 7.58
C ASN A 77 -7.65 -0.55 8.25
N GLY A 78 -7.94 -0.54 9.56
CA GLY A 78 -7.91 0.64 10.40
C GLY A 78 -9.15 1.53 10.29
N ASN A 79 -9.45 2.24 11.38
CA ASN A 79 -10.63 3.10 11.49
C ASN A 79 -10.41 4.47 10.82
N LEU A 80 -9.23 5.08 11.03
CA LEU A 80 -8.94 6.42 10.53
C LEU A 80 -8.90 6.54 9.00
N PRO A 81 -8.26 5.64 8.22
CA PRO A 81 -8.22 5.76 6.78
C PRO A 81 -9.60 5.68 6.14
N GLN A 82 -10.42 4.74 6.62
CA GLN A 82 -11.77 4.51 6.12
C GLN A 82 -12.68 5.69 6.44
N ARG A 83 -12.59 6.24 7.67
CA ARG A 83 -13.29 7.48 8.02
C ARG A 83 -12.83 8.69 7.22
N TRP A 84 -11.52 8.86 7.02
CA TRP A 84 -10.96 10.00 6.28
C TRP A 84 -11.43 10.00 4.83
N MET A 85 -11.29 8.86 4.14
CA MET A 85 -11.65 8.79 2.72
C MET A 85 -13.15 8.95 2.48
N THR A 86 -14.00 8.59 3.44
CA THR A 86 -15.46 8.67 3.31
C THR A 86 -16.09 9.93 3.92
N LEU A 87 -15.31 10.76 4.62
CA LEU A 87 -15.79 12.03 5.17
C LEU A 87 -16.50 12.92 4.12
N PRO A 88 -16.01 13.03 2.86
CA PRO A 88 -16.73 13.77 1.83
C PRO A 88 -18.12 13.19 1.52
N LEU A 89 -18.30 11.87 1.59
CA LEU A 89 -19.59 11.21 1.32
C LEU A 89 -20.64 11.67 2.34
N ILE A 90 -20.28 11.72 3.61
CA ILE A 90 -21.18 12.14 4.69
C ILE A 90 -21.49 13.63 4.65
N THR A 91 -20.54 14.43 4.17
CA THR A 91 -20.65 15.90 4.19
C THR A 91 -21.36 16.45 2.95
N PHE A 92 -21.13 15.84 1.78
CA PHE A 92 -21.56 16.37 0.49
C PHE A 92 -22.56 15.50 -0.27
N PHE A 93 -22.79 14.26 0.17
CA PHE A 93 -23.71 13.31 -0.49
C PHE A 93 -24.69 12.67 0.53
N PRO A 94 -25.53 13.49 1.21
CA PRO A 94 -26.49 12.98 2.21
C PRO A 94 -27.57 12.05 1.62
N GLU A 95 -27.74 12.05 0.30
CA GLU A 95 -28.72 11.24 -0.44
C GLU A 95 -28.28 9.79 -0.71
N LEU A 96 -27.04 9.42 -0.34
CA LEU A 96 -26.54 8.06 -0.54
C LEU A 96 -27.39 7.04 0.20
N ARG A 97 -27.78 5.99 -0.53
CA ARG A 97 -28.54 4.86 0.02
C ARG A 97 -27.59 3.79 0.52
N PHE A 98 -27.90 3.17 1.65
CA PHE A 98 -27.12 2.07 2.21
C PHE A 98 -28.01 0.82 2.31
N PRO A 99 -27.45 -0.40 2.20
CA PRO A 99 -28.21 -1.65 2.33
C PRO A 99 -29.03 -1.74 3.62
N GLU A 100 -30.14 -2.49 3.54
CA GLU A 100 -31.06 -2.69 4.67
C GLU A 100 -30.37 -3.44 5.82
N LEU A 101 -30.58 -2.97 7.06
CA LEU A 101 -29.87 -3.46 8.25
C LEU A 101 -30.48 -4.73 8.87
N ASP A 102 -31.63 -5.17 8.40
CA ASP A 102 -32.28 -6.43 8.75
C ASP A 102 -31.96 -7.55 7.76
N SER A 103 -31.30 -7.23 6.63
CA SER A 103 -30.88 -8.21 5.64
C SER A 103 -29.91 -9.27 6.20
N PRO A 104 -29.98 -10.53 5.73
CA PRO A 104 -29.03 -11.57 6.11
C PRO A 104 -27.57 -11.20 5.82
N THR A 105 -27.35 -10.39 4.77
CA THR A 105 -26.03 -9.93 4.32
C THR A 105 -25.42 -8.96 5.34
N TRP A 106 -26.20 -8.02 5.87
CA TRP A 106 -25.77 -7.14 6.96
C TRP A 106 -25.52 -7.90 8.27
N GLN A 107 -26.38 -8.86 8.61
CA GLN A 107 -26.24 -9.65 9.84
C GLN A 107 -24.93 -10.45 9.85
N SER A 108 -24.57 -11.06 8.72
CA SER A 108 -23.32 -11.82 8.55
C SER A 108 -22.08 -10.94 8.26
N SER A 109 -22.27 -9.63 8.08
CA SER A 109 -21.24 -8.69 7.62
C SER A 109 -20.59 -9.13 6.30
N ASP A 110 -21.38 -9.58 5.32
CA ASP A 110 -20.85 -9.90 3.99
C ASP A 110 -20.43 -8.63 3.25
N LEU A 111 -19.18 -8.24 3.47
CA LEU A 111 -18.58 -7.01 2.96
C LEU A 111 -18.71 -6.86 1.44
N TRP A 112 -18.55 -7.96 0.70
CA TRP A 112 -18.51 -7.91 -0.76
C TRP A 112 -19.90 -7.72 -1.33
N GLN A 113 -20.90 -8.41 -0.77
CA GLN A 113 -22.28 -8.24 -1.19
C GLN A 113 -22.84 -6.87 -0.79
N ILE A 114 -22.60 -6.43 0.45
CA ILE A 114 -23.02 -5.09 0.92
C ILE A 114 -22.36 -4.00 0.07
N GLY A 115 -21.07 -4.15 -0.26
CA GLY A 115 -20.34 -3.19 -1.08
C GLY A 115 -20.87 -3.14 -2.52
N ASP A 116 -21.16 -4.28 -3.12
CA ASP A 116 -21.76 -4.36 -4.46
C ASP A 116 -23.18 -3.75 -4.49
N GLU A 117 -24.00 -3.99 -3.47
CA GLU A 117 -25.31 -3.33 -3.33
C GLU A 117 -25.15 -1.80 -3.22
N PHE A 118 -24.25 -1.35 -2.35
CA PHE A 118 -23.96 0.07 -2.10
C PHE A 118 -23.47 0.79 -3.36
N PHE A 119 -22.63 0.17 -4.18
CA PHE A 119 -22.08 0.81 -5.37
C PHE A 119 -22.96 0.67 -6.61
N HIS A 120 -23.62 -0.47 -6.79
CA HIS A 120 -24.17 -0.84 -8.11
C HIS A 120 -25.67 -1.14 -8.12
N THR A 121 -26.30 -1.46 -6.98
CA THR A 121 -27.70 -1.92 -6.97
C THR A 121 -28.67 -0.85 -6.45
N LEU A 122 -28.25 -0.02 -5.50
CA LEU A 122 -29.15 0.95 -4.85
C LEU A 122 -29.40 2.26 -5.63
N GLY A 123 -28.80 2.40 -6.82
CA GLY A 123 -28.90 3.61 -7.65
C GLY A 123 -27.95 4.74 -7.23
N ASN A 124 -26.95 4.44 -6.39
CA ASN A 124 -25.88 5.39 -6.09
C ASN A 124 -24.94 5.54 -7.30
N ASP A 125 -24.36 6.73 -7.46
CA ASP A 125 -23.37 7.00 -8.50
C ASP A 125 -21.97 6.56 -8.03
N ALA A 126 -21.57 5.34 -8.43
CA ALA A 126 -20.27 4.78 -8.10
C ALA A 126 -19.10 5.69 -8.54
N GLY A 127 -19.25 6.40 -9.66
CA GLY A 127 -18.25 7.33 -10.17
C GLY A 127 -18.02 8.50 -9.22
N LYS A 128 -19.11 9.12 -8.73
CA LYS A 128 -19.04 10.21 -7.73
C LYS A 128 -18.49 9.73 -6.39
N ILE A 129 -18.91 8.55 -5.93
CA ILE A 129 -18.39 7.94 -4.70
C ILE A 129 -16.86 7.76 -4.80
N LEU A 130 -16.38 7.12 -5.88
CA LEU A 130 -14.95 6.89 -6.10
C LEU A 130 -14.20 8.21 -6.22
N LEU A 131 -14.69 9.18 -7.01
CA LEU A 131 -14.00 10.45 -7.19
C LEU A 131 -13.84 11.21 -5.87
N ALA A 132 -14.89 11.27 -5.06
CA ALA A 132 -14.86 11.96 -3.77
C ALA A 132 -13.87 11.30 -2.79
N THR A 133 -13.90 9.98 -2.68
CA THR A 133 -13.03 9.25 -1.74
C THR A 133 -11.58 9.22 -2.19
N ARG A 134 -11.31 9.06 -3.49
CA ARG A 134 -9.96 9.15 -4.08
C ARG A 134 -9.38 10.55 -3.94
N THR A 135 -10.20 11.60 -4.06
CA THR A 135 -9.77 12.99 -3.83
C THR A 135 -9.34 13.23 -2.39
N ALA A 136 -10.06 12.66 -1.40
CA ALA A 136 -9.66 12.73 0.00
C ALA A 136 -8.29 12.07 0.24
N ILE A 137 -7.98 10.95 -0.41
CA ILE A 137 -6.66 10.33 -0.36
C ILE A 137 -5.61 11.16 -1.10
N GLY A 138 -5.95 11.77 -2.23
CA GLY A 138 -5.08 12.71 -2.94
C GLY A 138 -4.63 13.90 -2.08
N ILE A 139 -5.45 14.37 -1.14
CA ILE A 139 -5.02 15.40 -0.17
C ILE A 139 -3.91 14.85 0.75
N VAL A 140 -4.01 13.58 1.16
CA VAL A 140 -2.97 12.92 1.96
C VAL A 140 -1.69 12.71 1.15
N SER A 141 -1.79 12.47 -0.16
CA SER A 141 -0.60 12.35 -1.02
C SER A 141 0.20 13.66 -1.09
N ILE A 142 -0.50 14.81 -1.15
CA ILE A 142 0.13 16.13 -1.01
C ILE A 142 0.77 16.29 0.37
N ALA A 143 0.10 15.83 1.43
CA ALA A 143 0.65 15.88 2.80
C ALA A 143 1.94 15.05 2.94
N VAL A 144 2.03 13.88 2.29
CA VAL A 144 3.27 13.09 2.19
C VAL A 144 4.36 13.88 1.46
N CYS A 145 4.04 14.52 0.33
CA CYS A 145 5.00 15.37 -0.40
C CYS A 145 5.52 16.52 0.48
N GLY A 146 4.62 17.18 1.24
CA GLY A 146 4.97 18.22 2.20
C GLY A 146 5.88 17.70 3.31
N LEU A 147 5.54 16.56 3.91
CA LEU A 147 6.33 15.90 4.94
C LEU A 147 7.76 15.61 4.46
N VAL A 148 7.89 15.02 3.26
CA VAL A 148 9.18 14.72 2.61
C VAL A 148 9.98 16.00 2.38
N PHE A 149 9.35 17.05 1.84
CA PHE A 149 9.99 18.35 1.62
C PHE A 149 10.52 18.96 2.92
N PHE A 150 9.68 19.07 3.96
CA PHE A 150 10.06 19.73 5.21
C PHE A 150 11.12 18.93 5.97
N TRP A 151 11.00 17.61 6.00
CA TRP A 151 12.00 16.75 6.64
C TRP A 151 13.34 16.85 5.90
N SER A 152 13.35 16.67 4.57
CA SER A 152 14.58 16.78 3.77
C SER A 152 15.19 18.18 3.84
N ARG A 153 14.37 19.23 3.80
CA ARG A 153 14.83 20.62 3.96
C ARG A 153 15.51 20.86 5.31
N SER A 154 15.02 20.23 6.38
CA SER A 154 15.62 20.36 7.71
C SER A 154 17.02 19.73 7.79
N LEU A 155 17.31 18.74 6.93
CA LEU A 155 18.58 18.01 6.88
C LEU A 155 19.56 18.60 5.86
N PHE A 156 19.06 18.99 4.69
CA PHE A 156 19.88 19.28 3.49
C PHE A 156 19.63 20.67 2.89
N GLY A 157 18.81 21.50 3.54
CA GLY A 157 18.46 22.84 3.06
C GLY A 157 17.44 22.82 1.91
N ALA A 158 17.15 24.00 1.35
CA ALA A 158 16.07 24.17 0.38
C ALA A 158 16.24 23.31 -0.90
N VAL A 159 17.47 23.19 -1.41
CA VAL A 159 17.76 22.38 -2.60
C VAL A 159 17.52 20.90 -2.33
N GLY A 160 17.96 20.37 -1.19
CA GLY A 160 17.70 18.97 -0.83
C GLY A 160 16.21 18.70 -0.64
N GLY A 161 15.49 19.63 -0.02
CA GLY A 161 14.04 19.61 0.05
C GLY A 161 13.38 19.53 -1.33
N LEU A 162 13.80 20.37 -2.28
CA LEU A 162 13.26 20.39 -3.64
C LEU A 162 13.56 19.11 -4.44
N ILE A 163 14.77 18.56 -4.33
CA ILE A 163 15.11 17.25 -4.95
C ILE A 163 14.17 16.17 -4.41
N SER A 164 14.04 16.07 -3.08
CA SER A 164 13.16 15.08 -2.44
C SER A 164 11.69 15.28 -2.82
N LEU A 165 11.23 16.53 -2.90
CA LEU A 165 9.86 16.87 -3.30
C LEU A 165 9.57 16.45 -4.74
N LEU A 166 10.46 16.77 -5.69
CA LEU A 166 10.30 16.39 -7.09
C LEU A 166 10.23 14.86 -7.26
N LEU A 167 11.10 14.12 -6.56
CA LEU A 167 11.08 12.66 -6.55
C LEU A 167 9.78 12.09 -5.99
N CYS A 168 9.23 12.70 -4.93
CA CYS A 168 7.97 12.27 -4.34
C CYS A 168 6.77 12.57 -5.26
N VAL A 169 6.73 13.80 -5.81
CA VAL A 169 5.64 14.29 -6.65
C VAL A 169 5.51 13.52 -7.96
N LEU A 170 6.65 13.17 -8.56
CA LEU A 170 6.73 12.46 -9.85
C LEU A 170 6.99 10.97 -9.69
N SER A 171 6.89 10.39 -8.49
CA SER A 171 7.09 8.95 -8.34
C SER A 171 5.90 8.19 -8.93
N PRO A 172 6.11 7.29 -9.91
CA PRO A 172 5.02 6.45 -10.43
C PRO A 172 4.34 5.66 -9.32
N THR A 173 5.09 5.16 -8.33
CA THR A 173 4.54 4.47 -7.16
C THR A 173 3.67 5.39 -6.30
N MET A 174 4.11 6.63 -6.04
CA MET A 174 3.31 7.55 -5.23
C MET A 174 2.10 8.07 -5.97
N LEU A 175 2.17 8.24 -7.29
CA LEU A 175 1.01 8.55 -8.12
C LEU A 175 0.05 7.37 -8.21
N ALA A 176 0.56 6.13 -8.31
CA ALA A 176 -0.27 4.92 -8.37
C ALA A 176 -1.14 4.77 -7.12
N HIS A 177 -0.54 4.84 -5.93
CA HIS A 177 -1.23 4.61 -4.66
C HIS A 177 -1.74 5.90 -3.99
N GLY A 178 -1.27 7.07 -4.42
CA GLY A 178 -1.66 8.39 -3.90
C GLY A 178 -3.09 8.81 -4.20
N ARG A 179 -3.76 8.05 -5.07
CA ARG A 179 -5.11 8.34 -5.61
C ARG A 179 -6.11 7.21 -5.40
N LEU A 180 -5.72 6.12 -4.75
CA LEU A 180 -6.60 4.97 -4.50
C LEU A 180 -7.21 5.10 -3.12
N ALA A 181 -8.50 4.79 -2.98
CA ALA A 181 -9.22 4.84 -1.72
C ALA A 181 -8.84 3.65 -0.80
N THR A 182 -7.59 3.62 -0.33
CA THR A 182 -7.03 2.56 0.52
C THR A 182 -6.35 3.09 1.77
N SER A 183 -6.00 2.18 2.69
CA SER A 183 -5.31 2.52 3.95
C SER A 183 -3.81 2.83 3.79
N ASP A 184 -3.22 2.52 2.63
CA ASP A 184 -1.76 2.42 2.46
C ASP A 184 -1.07 3.79 2.59
N LEU A 185 -1.67 4.83 2.03
CA LEU A 185 -1.07 6.16 1.98
C LEU A 185 -1.14 6.89 3.33
N LEU A 186 -2.27 6.81 4.04
CA LEU A 186 -2.35 7.36 5.40
C LEU A 186 -1.38 6.63 6.33
N THR A 187 -1.27 5.29 6.22
CA THR A 187 -0.30 4.52 6.99
C THR A 187 1.13 4.98 6.69
N THR A 188 1.46 5.20 5.41
CA THR A 188 2.75 5.72 4.95
C THR A 188 3.04 7.10 5.53
N PHE A 189 2.07 8.03 5.47
CA PHE A 189 2.18 9.37 6.05
C PHE A 189 2.46 9.32 7.56
N PHE A 190 1.59 8.64 8.31
CA PHE A 190 1.69 8.59 9.76
C PHE A 190 2.91 7.81 10.25
N PHE A 191 3.38 6.81 9.50
CA PHE A 191 4.63 6.11 9.81
C PHE A 191 5.83 7.05 9.71
N ALA A 192 6.01 7.71 8.56
CA ALA A 192 7.12 8.65 8.36
C ALA A 192 7.03 9.84 9.32
N ALA A 193 5.82 10.38 9.56
CA ALA A 193 5.60 11.46 10.50
C ALA A 193 5.92 11.04 11.94
N SER A 194 5.56 9.82 12.35
CA SER A 194 5.88 9.28 13.68
C SER A 194 7.39 9.17 13.89
N VAL A 195 8.12 8.61 12.92
CA VAL A 195 9.58 8.48 12.98
C VAL A 195 10.24 9.85 13.16
N TRP A 196 9.84 10.84 12.35
CA TRP A 196 10.41 12.19 12.42
C TRP A 196 10.02 12.92 13.71
N ALA A 197 8.74 12.87 14.10
CA ALA A 197 8.24 13.60 15.25
C ALA A 197 8.77 13.04 16.57
N VAL A 198 8.87 11.70 16.72
CA VAL A 198 9.50 11.06 17.87
C VAL A 198 10.96 11.47 17.96
N TRP A 199 11.70 11.46 16.85
CA TRP A 199 13.08 11.90 16.82
C TRP A 199 13.26 13.35 17.27
N GLU A 200 12.46 14.28 16.74
CA GLU A 200 12.49 15.68 17.16
C GLU A 200 12.15 15.86 18.64
N LEU A 201 11.14 15.15 19.12
CA LEU A 201 10.68 15.25 20.51
C LEU A 201 11.72 14.70 21.50
N LEU A 202 12.45 13.63 21.16
CA LEU A 202 13.53 13.12 22.01
C LEU A 202 14.67 14.12 22.21
N HIS A 203 14.84 15.09 21.30
CA HIS A 203 15.88 16.12 21.39
C HIS A 203 15.38 17.44 21.94
N ARG A 204 14.15 17.82 21.58
CA ARG A 204 13.61 19.15 21.83
C ARG A 204 12.17 19.07 22.28
N PHE A 205 11.92 19.38 23.54
CA PHE A 205 10.54 19.45 24.04
C PHE A 205 9.86 20.76 23.62
N SER A 206 8.59 20.67 23.22
CA SER A 206 7.60 21.74 23.28
C SER A 206 6.20 21.10 23.28
N LEU A 207 5.18 21.81 23.79
CA LEU A 207 3.81 21.31 23.74
C LEU A 207 3.34 21.03 22.30
N THR A 208 3.74 21.86 21.34
CA THR A 208 3.46 21.64 19.93
C THR A 208 4.10 20.35 19.40
N ARG A 209 5.37 20.08 19.72
CA ARG A 209 6.04 18.83 19.30
C ARG A 209 5.46 17.61 20.00
N LEU A 210 5.07 17.74 21.26
CA LEU A 210 4.37 16.67 21.98
C LEU A 210 3.03 16.37 21.30
N ALA A 211 2.23 17.40 20.98
CA ALA A 211 0.95 17.24 20.28
C ALA A 211 1.13 16.64 18.88
N VAL A 212 2.10 17.11 18.10
CA VAL A 212 2.42 16.56 16.77
C VAL A 212 2.92 15.12 16.87
N GLY A 213 3.82 14.81 17.80
CA GLY A 213 4.35 13.46 18.01
C GLY A 213 3.27 12.48 18.48
N ALA A 214 2.45 12.89 19.45
CA ALA A 214 1.32 12.10 19.90
C ALA A 214 0.28 11.92 18.80
N GLY A 215 -0.07 12.97 18.06
CA GLY A 215 -1.00 12.89 16.93
C GLY A 215 -0.48 11.99 15.81
N ALA A 216 0.82 12.04 15.50
CA ALA A 216 1.43 11.19 14.49
C ALA A 216 1.36 9.70 14.88
N VAL A 217 1.77 9.37 16.11
CA VAL A 217 1.75 7.99 16.63
C VAL A 217 0.32 7.49 16.78
N SER A 218 -0.60 8.32 17.30
CA SER A 218 -2.03 7.98 17.40
C SER A 218 -2.64 7.69 16.03
N GLY A 219 -2.36 8.55 15.05
CA GLY A 219 -2.81 8.36 13.67
C GLY A 219 -2.27 7.07 13.08
N LEU A 220 -1.00 6.72 13.33
CA LEU A 220 -0.43 5.46 12.88
C LEU A 220 -1.17 4.25 13.46
N PHE A 221 -1.39 4.22 14.79
CA PHE A 221 -2.14 3.14 15.44
C PHE A 221 -3.58 3.04 14.97
N LEU A 222 -4.22 4.15 14.59
CA LEU A 222 -5.57 4.17 14.02
C LEU A 222 -5.62 3.73 12.54
N CYS A 223 -4.49 3.81 11.83
CA CYS A 223 -4.38 3.41 10.42
C CYS A 223 -4.15 1.92 10.23
N LYS A 224 -3.28 1.30 11.05
CA LYS A 224 -2.95 -0.11 10.88
C LYS A 224 -2.52 -0.73 12.20
N THR A 225 -2.87 -1.98 12.43
CA THR A 225 -2.43 -2.75 13.61
C THR A 225 -0.93 -3.06 13.57
N SER A 226 -0.32 -3.10 12.38
CA SER A 226 1.14 -3.22 12.22
C SER A 226 1.92 -1.97 12.67
N ALA A 227 1.22 -0.91 13.11
CA ALA A 227 1.79 0.26 13.77
C ALA A 227 2.75 -0.09 14.91
N VAL A 228 2.61 -1.27 15.52
CA VAL A 228 3.50 -1.81 16.57
C VAL A 228 4.98 -1.73 16.19
N LEU A 229 5.33 -1.73 14.89
CA LEU A 229 6.71 -1.54 14.42
C LEU A 229 7.33 -0.19 14.86
N ILE A 230 6.52 0.83 15.14
CA ILE A 230 7.04 2.11 15.68
C ILE A 230 7.65 1.97 17.07
N LEU A 231 7.25 0.94 17.84
CA LEU A 231 7.73 0.72 19.20
C LEU A 231 9.22 0.34 19.23
N PRO A 232 9.71 -0.71 18.54
CA PRO A 232 11.13 -1.02 18.51
C PRO A 232 11.95 0.11 17.88
N ILE A 233 11.43 0.80 16.85
CA ILE A 233 12.10 2.00 16.29
C ILE A 233 12.28 3.05 17.40
N SER A 234 11.21 3.42 18.09
CA SER A 234 11.23 4.44 19.15
C SER A 234 12.13 4.06 20.31
N ILE A 235 12.18 2.78 20.70
CA ILE A 235 13.08 2.26 21.74
C ILE A 235 14.54 2.45 21.33
N VAL A 236 14.92 2.07 20.10
CA VAL A 236 16.29 2.23 19.61
C VAL A 236 16.67 3.71 19.54
N LEU A 237 15.79 4.57 19.04
CA LEU A 237 16.03 6.03 19.01
C LEU A 237 16.19 6.60 20.43
N ALA A 238 15.34 6.18 21.38
CA ALA A 238 15.45 6.55 22.78
C ALA A 238 16.80 6.12 23.38
N LEU A 239 17.25 4.88 23.15
CA LEU A 239 18.55 4.40 23.65
C LEU A 239 19.73 5.20 23.08
N ILE A 240 19.69 5.55 21.80
CA ILE A 240 20.71 6.37 21.14
C ILE A 240 20.76 7.78 21.73
N THR A 241 19.60 8.40 21.97
CA THR A 241 19.52 9.76 22.55
C THR A 241 20.00 9.84 24.00
N LEU A 242 19.99 8.73 24.74
CA LEU A 242 20.51 8.68 26.11
C LEU A 242 22.05 8.64 26.18
N THR A 243 22.76 8.57 25.05
CA THR A 243 24.23 8.58 25.04
C THR A 243 24.81 9.90 25.58
N PRO A 244 25.96 9.89 26.28
CA PRO A 244 26.49 11.06 26.99
C PRO A 244 26.81 12.28 26.10
N ARG A 245 27.00 12.07 24.79
CA ARG A 245 27.42 13.09 23.84
C ARG A 245 26.32 14.06 23.42
N GLN A 246 25.06 13.82 23.79
CA GLN A 246 23.92 14.59 23.32
C GLN A 246 23.35 15.51 24.40
N VAL A 247 22.85 16.70 24.04
CA VAL A 247 22.18 17.62 24.98
C VAL A 247 20.69 17.66 24.62
N ILE A 248 19.82 17.30 25.56
CA ILE A 248 18.37 17.43 25.40
C ILE A 248 17.97 18.82 25.88
N VAL A 249 17.29 19.57 25.03
CA VAL A 249 16.84 20.94 25.32
C VAL A 249 15.33 20.94 25.52
N VAL A 250 14.88 21.20 26.74
CA VAL A 250 13.46 21.32 27.06
C VAL A 250 13.06 22.79 26.95
N ARG A 251 12.17 23.12 26.01
CA ARG A 251 11.58 24.46 25.90
C ARG A 251 10.16 24.44 26.46
N VAL A 252 9.94 25.23 27.50
CA VAL A 252 8.61 25.46 28.07
C VAL A 252 8.05 26.76 27.46
N PRO A 253 6.75 26.87 27.16
CA PRO A 253 6.16 28.13 26.71
C PRO A 253 6.50 29.27 27.69
N HIS A 254 6.84 30.45 27.15
CA HIS A 254 7.34 31.64 27.85
C HIS A 254 8.74 31.51 28.51
N HIS A 255 9.76 31.78 27.68
CA HIS A 255 11.11 32.31 28.02
C HIS A 255 12.15 31.43 28.74
N LEU A 256 11.90 30.16 29.07
CA LEU A 256 12.92 29.31 29.71
C LEU A 256 13.22 28.06 28.88
N ALA A 257 14.46 27.97 28.38
CA ALA A 257 15.04 26.75 27.83
C ALA A 257 15.96 26.12 28.88
N TYR A 258 15.68 24.87 29.22
CA TYR A 258 16.49 24.11 30.17
C TYR A 258 17.24 23.01 29.45
N GLU A 259 18.55 22.93 29.67
CA GLU A 259 19.34 21.79 29.23
C GLU A 259 19.31 20.71 30.29
N LEU A 260 18.94 19.49 29.91
CA LEU A 260 18.97 18.34 30.80
C LEU A 260 20.43 17.88 30.97
N ALA A 261 21.09 18.43 31.99
CA ALA A 261 22.51 18.23 32.25
C ALA A 261 22.84 16.83 32.78
N THR A 262 21.91 16.15 33.48
CA THR A 262 22.19 14.85 34.11
C THR A 262 21.59 13.67 33.34
N GLN A 263 22.26 12.52 33.38
CA GLN A 263 21.76 11.26 32.81
C GLN A 263 20.41 10.84 33.41
N ARG A 264 20.21 11.05 34.72
CA ARG A 264 18.93 10.76 35.40
C ARG A 264 17.79 11.61 34.83
N SER A 265 18.00 12.92 34.67
CA SER A 265 16.98 13.81 34.09
C SER A 265 16.63 13.47 32.64
N ARG A 266 17.60 13.00 31.85
CA ARG A 266 17.36 12.56 30.46
C ARG A 266 16.55 11.27 30.40
N ARG A 267 16.89 10.28 31.24
CA ARG A 267 16.11 9.03 31.35
C ARG A 267 14.67 9.30 31.77
N LEU A 268 14.48 10.14 32.80
CA LEU A 268 13.15 10.52 33.26
C LEU A 268 12.36 11.24 32.16
N TYR A 269 13.00 12.16 31.42
CA TYR A 269 12.37 12.85 30.29
C TYR A 269 11.90 11.87 29.21
N VAL A 270 12.78 10.98 28.74
CA VAL A 270 12.45 9.98 27.72
C VAL A 270 11.30 9.10 28.19
N VAL A 271 11.36 8.58 29.42
CA VAL A 271 10.29 7.75 29.99
C VAL A 271 8.97 8.52 30.06
N ALA A 272 8.98 9.76 30.56
CA ALA A 272 7.77 10.58 30.68
C ALA A 272 7.15 10.88 29.31
N VAL A 273 7.97 11.25 28.31
CA VAL A 273 7.52 11.49 26.94
C VAL A 273 6.92 10.22 26.32
N THR A 274 7.58 9.09 26.48
CA THR A 274 7.09 7.80 25.97
C THR A 274 5.77 7.42 26.61
N ILE A 275 5.63 7.56 27.93
CA ILE A 275 4.37 7.29 28.65
C ILE A 275 3.27 8.24 28.15
N CYS A 276 3.53 9.53 28.03
CA CYS A 276 2.55 10.50 27.54
C CYS A 276 2.06 10.16 26.12
N ILE A 277 2.98 9.88 25.18
CA ILE A 277 2.61 9.48 23.82
C ILE A 277 1.81 8.17 23.84
N GLY A 278 2.24 7.18 24.62
CA GLY A 278 1.56 5.89 24.74
C GLY A 278 0.13 6.03 25.27
N LEU A 279 -0.06 6.82 26.33
CA LEU A 279 -1.39 7.10 26.90
C LEU A 279 -2.28 7.86 25.91
N MET A 280 -1.73 8.84 25.19
CA MET A 280 -2.47 9.58 24.17
C MET A 280 -2.88 8.67 23.02
N ALA A 281 -1.97 7.86 22.48
CA ALA A 281 -2.27 6.89 21.43
C ALA A 281 -3.33 5.87 21.85
N TYR A 282 -3.20 5.32 23.07
CA TYR A 282 -4.19 4.42 23.65
C TYR A 282 -5.56 5.09 23.78
N SER A 283 -5.60 6.31 24.30
CA SER A 283 -6.85 7.07 24.44
C SER A 283 -7.46 7.43 23.10
N SER A 284 -6.65 7.76 22.09
CA SER A 284 -7.10 8.04 20.73
C SER A 284 -7.67 6.82 20.03
N VAL A 285 -7.10 5.62 20.25
CA VAL A 285 -7.71 4.38 19.81
C VAL A 285 -9.10 4.26 20.42
N TRP A 286 -9.24 4.30 21.74
CA TRP A 286 -10.57 4.22 22.37
C TRP A 286 -11.56 5.29 21.89
N ALA A 287 -11.11 6.54 21.74
CA ALA A 287 -11.94 7.63 21.25
C ALA A 287 -12.48 7.37 19.84
N ALA A 288 -11.67 6.79 18.93
CA ALA A 288 -12.10 6.47 17.56
C ALA A 288 -13.14 5.35 17.48
N TYR A 289 -13.27 4.55 18.55
CA TYR A 289 -14.30 3.52 18.72
C TYR A 289 -15.40 3.95 19.70
N GLY A 290 -15.52 5.26 19.99
CA GLY A 290 -16.57 5.81 20.83
C GLY A 290 -16.52 5.37 22.30
N PHE A 291 -15.33 5.00 22.80
CA PHE A 291 -15.13 4.40 24.13
C PHE A 291 -15.99 3.13 24.36
N ARG A 292 -16.38 2.45 23.28
CA ARG A 292 -17.16 1.21 23.31
C ARG A 292 -16.24 0.03 22.99
N PHE A 293 -16.35 -1.03 23.78
CA PHE A 293 -15.62 -2.27 23.50
C PHE A 293 -16.19 -2.96 22.25
N SER A 294 -17.51 -3.15 22.21
CA SER A 294 -18.16 -3.90 21.13
C SER A 294 -17.99 -3.25 19.76
N ALA A 295 -17.79 -4.07 18.73
CA ALA A 295 -17.66 -3.60 17.36
C ALA A 295 -18.94 -2.98 16.79
N SER A 296 -20.11 -3.42 17.24
CA SER A 296 -21.42 -2.90 16.79
C SER A 296 -22.19 -2.25 17.94
N PRO A 297 -23.15 -1.34 17.66
CA PRO A 297 -24.17 -0.97 18.64
C PRO A 297 -25.03 -2.17 19.08
N ASN A 298 -25.17 -3.19 18.22
CA ASN A 298 -25.90 -4.41 18.52
C ASN A 298 -25.00 -5.40 19.25
N ALA A 299 -25.49 -5.94 20.37
CA ALA A 299 -24.73 -6.90 21.18
C ALA A 299 -24.49 -8.21 20.40
N ASP A 300 -25.53 -8.70 19.72
CA ASP A 300 -25.46 -9.89 18.88
C ASP A 300 -25.03 -9.47 17.47
N HIS A 301 -23.74 -9.66 17.18
CA HIS A 301 -23.16 -9.28 15.90
C HIS A 301 -22.16 -10.32 15.42
N ALA A 302 -22.03 -10.45 14.10
CA ALA A 302 -21.00 -11.27 13.48
C ALA A 302 -20.05 -10.39 12.67
N PHE A 303 -18.77 -10.70 12.72
CA PHE A 303 -17.75 -10.20 11.79
C PHE A 303 -17.69 -11.03 10.50
N TYR A 304 -17.21 -10.40 9.43
CA TYR A 304 -16.95 -11.08 8.17
C TYR A 304 -16.01 -12.29 8.34
N LYS A 305 -16.37 -13.43 7.73
CA LYS A 305 -15.69 -14.74 7.73
C LYS A 305 -15.63 -15.52 9.05
N PHE A 306 -15.06 -14.96 10.12
CA PHE A 306 -14.82 -15.72 11.36
C PHE A 306 -15.87 -15.50 12.44
N GLN A 307 -16.86 -14.64 12.20
CA GLN A 307 -18.00 -14.33 13.07
C GLN A 307 -17.61 -13.64 14.40
N ASP A 308 -16.60 -14.14 15.11
CA ASP A 308 -16.21 -13.65 16.43
C ASP A 308 -14.68 -13.69 16.66
N ILE A 309 -14.25 -13.03 17.74
CA ILE A 309 -12.82 -12.90 18.09
C ILE A 309 -12.18 -14.20 18.56
N GLU A 310 -12.94 -15.11 19.19
CA GLU A 310 -12.41 -16.37 19.72
C GLU A 310 -12.04 -17.32 18.57
N THR A 311 -12.93 -17.41 17.58
CA THR A 311 -12.78 -18.20 16.36
C THR A 311 -11.57 -17.75 15.55
N VAL A 312 -11.40 -16.44 15.32
CA VAL A 312 -10.22 -15.94 14.61
C VAL A 312 -8.95 -16.11 15.45
N ALA A 313 -8.99 -15.81 16.75
CA ALA A 313 -7.83 -15.93 17.63
C ALA A 313 -7.25 -17.36 17.67
N GLY A 314 -8.12 -18.38 17.58
CA GLY A 314 -7.71 -19.79 17.47
C GLY A 314 -6.89 -20.11 16.23
N LYS A 315 -7.02 -19.32 15.15
CA LYS A 315 -6.33 -19.50 13.86
C LYS A 315 -5.12 -18.58 13.66
N SER A 316 -4.89 -17.62 14.54
CA SER A 316 -3.89 -16.54 14.35
C SER A 316 -2.62 -16.68 15.21
N GLY A 317 -2.32 -17.88 15.73
CA GLY A 317 -1.09 -18.14 16.48
C GLY A 317 -0.89 -17.24 17.71
N VAL A 318 0.32 -16.70 17.90
CA VAL A 318 0.68 -15.84 19.05
C VAL A 318 -0.11 -14.53 19.03
N VAL A 319 -0.31 -13.93 17.85
CA VAL A 319 -1.06 -12.69 17.69
C VAL A 319 -2.51 -12.91 18.11
N GLY A 320 -3.13 -14.01 17.67
CA GLY A 320 -4.48 -14.41 18.06
C GLY A 320 -4.64 -14.60 19.56
N ARG A 321 -3.76 -15.38 20.19
CA ARG A 321 -3.79 -15.59 21.65
C ARG A 321 -3.68 -14.28 22.43
N THR A 322 -2.82 -13.37 21.96
CA THR A 322 -2.66 -12.05 22.57
C THR A 322 -3.90 -11.20 22.38
N ALA A 323 -4.48 -11.17 21.18
CA ALA A 323 -5.71 -10.46 20.88
C ALA A 323 -6.90 -10.97 21.71
N GLY A 324 -7.08 -12.29 21.80
CA GLY A 324 -8.12 -12.92 22.63
C GLY A 324 -7.94 -12.64 24.12
N TRP A 325 -6.71 -12.66 24.64
CA TRP A 325 -6.43 -12.27 26.02
C TRP A 325 -6.78 -10.79 26.27
N LEU A 326 -6.37 -9.89 25.38
CA LEU A 326 -6.70 -8.46 25.48
C LEU A 326 -8.22 -8.22 25.38
N ALA A 327 -8.92 -9.01 24.57
CA ALA A 327 -10.37 -8.92 24.40
C ALA A 327 -11.10 -9.37 25.66
N LYS A 328 -10.67 -10.47 26.28
CA LYS A 328 -11.20 -10.97 27.56
C LYS A 328 -11.18 -9.90 28.66
N TYR A 329 -10.12 -9.11 28.72
CA TYR A 329 -9.97 -8.02 29.69
C TYR A 329 -10.38 -6.64 29.15
N LYS A 330 -10.95 -6.58 27.93
CA LYS A 330 -11.40 -5.35 27.28
C LYS A 330 -10.34 -4.24 27.27
N VAL A 331 -9.08 -4.60 26.99
CA VAL A 331 -7.94 -3.66 27.01
C VAL A 331 -7.96 -2.74 25.78
N LEU A 332 -8.42 -3.25 24.63
CA LEU A 332 -8.58 -2.47 23.40
C LEU A 332 -9.95 -2.78 22.78
N PRO A 333 -10.46 -1.91 21.89
CA PRO A 333 -11.73 -2.15 21.19
C PRO A 333 -11.74 -3.50 20.45
N GLU A 334 -12.89 -4.17 20.46
CA GLU A 334 -13.07 -5.51 19.91
C GLU A 334 -12.69 -5.58 18.43
N ALA A 335 -13.22 -4.66 17.60
CA ALA A 335 -12.89 -4.58 16.18
C ALA A 335 -11.39 -4.35 15.92
N TYR A 336 -10.70 -3.59 16.78
CA TYR A 336 -9.26 -3.37 16.66
C TYR A 336 -8.47 -4.67 16.86
N LEU A 337 -8.85 -5.43 17.90
CA LEU A 337 -8.24 -6.72 18.24
C LEU A 337 -8.59 -7.79 17.21
N TYR A 338 -9.84 -7.83 16.75
CA TYR A 338 -10.29 -8.72 15.68
C TYR A 338 -9.50 -8.44 14.40
N GLY A 339 -9.34 -7.18 14.00
CA GLY A 339 -8.55 -6.80 12.83
C GLY A 339 -7.10 -7.29 12.91
N ALA A 340 -6.45 -7.18 14.08
CA ALA A 340 -5.10 -7.70 14.28
C ALA A 340 -5.03 -9.23 14.15
N ALA A 341 -5.97 -9.94 14.76
CA ALA A 341 -6.07 -11.40 14.65
C ALA A 341 -6.40 -11.83 13.21
N PHE A 342 -7.28 -11.11 12.51
CA PHE A 342 -7.69 -11.41 11.15
C PHE A 342 -6.52 -11.36 10.16
N VAL A 343 -5.66 -10.35 10.26
CA VAL A 343 -4.44 -10.26 9.42
C VAL A 343 -3.54 -11.46 9.69
N ALA A 344 -3.30 -11.78 10.96
CA ALA A 344 -2.45 -12.91 11.34
C ALA A 344 -3.02 -14.28 10.90
N ALA A 345 -4.35 -14.45 10.88
CA ALA A 345 -5.01 -15.66 10.36
C ALA A 345 -4.90 -15.80 8.83
N HIS A 346 -4.54 -14.72 8.12
CA HIS A 346 -4.48 -14.65 6.67
C HIS A 346 -3.07 -14.30 6.15
N GLU A 347 -2.02 -14.58 6.92
CA GLU A 347 -0.63 -14.38 6.48
C GLU A 347 -0.25 -15.32 5.32
N GLU A 348 -0.77 -16.55 5.31
CA GLU A 348 -0.63 -17.46 4.17
C GLU A 348 -1.56 -17.03 3.02
N ARG A 349 -0.96 -16.59 1.91
CA ARG A 349 -1.66 -16.20 0.69
C ARG A 349 -0.94 -16.72 -0.53
N SER A 350 -1.69 -17.20 -1.52
CA SER A 350 -1.15 -17.47 -2.85
C SER A 350 -0.51 -16.21 -3.41
N ALA A 351 0.75 -16.33 -3.82
CA ALA A 351 1.54 -15.26 -4.39
C ALA A 351 2.21 -15.73 -5.68
N PHE A 352 2.55 -14.75 -6.53
CA PHE A 352 3.17 -14.97 -7.83
C PHE A 352 4.42 -14.11 -7.99
N LEU A 353 5.48 -14.71 -8.54
CA LEU A 353 6.72 -14.01 -8.87
C LEU A 353 7.41 -14.71 -10.04
N ASN A 354 7.65 -14.00 -11.14
CA ASN A 354 8.42 -14.48 -12.30
C ASN A 354 7.98 -15.86 -12.85
N GLY A 355 6.67 -16.10 -12.92
CA GLY A 355 6.11 -17.38 -13.42
C GLY A 355 6.04 -18.50 -12.37
N ASP A 356 6.48 -18.25 -11.14
CA ASP A 356 6.41 -19.20 -10.02
C ASP A 356 5.36 -18.80 -8.98
N TYR A 357 4.91 -19.79 -8.22
CA TYR A 357 3.82 -19.70 -7.25
C TYR A 357 4.21 -20.25 -5.89
N GLN A 358 3.93 -19.50 -4.82
CA GLN A 358 4.13 -19.93 -3.44
C GLN A 358 3.02 -19.40 -2.53
N THR A 359 2.71 -20.14 -1.47
CA THR A 359 1.80 -19.68 -0.39
C THR A 359 2.55 -19.15 0.84
N THR A 360 3.85 -19.41 0.91
CA THR A 360 4.75 -19.01 2.00
C THR A 360 5.64 -17.80 1.65
N GLY A 361 5.52 -17.28 0.43
CA GLY A 361 6.28 -16.13 -0.06
C GLY A 361 7.77 -16.36 -0.36
N TRP A 362 8.42 -15.32 -0.89
CA TRP A 362 9.85 -15.25 -1.17
C TRP A 362 10.51 -14.11 -0.37
N ARG A 363 11.64 -14.40 0.29
CA ARG A 363 12.45 -13.35 0.97
C ARG A 363 12.86 -12.21 0.04
N HIS A 364 13.05 -12.49 -1.25
CA HIS A 364 13.45 -11.50 -2.25
C HIS A 364 12.28 -10.86 -3.01
N PHE A 365 11.01 -11.15 -2.65
CA PHE A 365 9.83 -10.57 -3.30
C PHE A 365 9.86 -9.04 -3.26
N PHE A 366 9.93 -8.44 -2.08
CA PHE A 366 9.94 -6.98 -1.96
C PHE A 366 11.20 -6.30 -2.48
N PRO A 367 12.42 -6.85 -2.29
CA PRO A 367 13.61 -6.36 -2.99
C PRO A 367 13.43 -6.34 -4.51
N TYR A 368 12.82 -7.38 -5.07
CA TYR A 368 12.52 -7.46 -6.50
C TYR A 368 11.48 -6.41 -6.91
N CYS A 369 10.37 -6.27 -6.17
CA CYS A 369 9.38 -5.23 -6.42
C CYS A 369 10.00 -3.83 -6.42
N LEU A 370 10.82 -3.50 -5.42
CA LEU A 370 11.51 -2.21 -5.36
C LEU A 370 12.39 -2.02 -6.59
N ALA A 371 13.16 -3.04 -6.98
CA ALA A 371 14.10 -2.98 -8.08
C ALA A 371 13.42 -2.73 -9.44
N VAL A 372 12.26 -3.33 -9.71
CA VAL A 372 11.59 -3.24 -11.02
C VAL A 372 10.48 -2.19 -11.10
N LYS A 373 9.88 -1.80 -9.96
CA LYS A 373 8.78 -0.81 -9.91
C LYS A 373 9.27 0.62 -9.65
N THR A 374 10.54 0.80 -9.33
CA THR A 374 11.13 2.11 -9.03
C THR A 374 11.92 2.64 -10.22
N PRO A 375 11.71 3.88 -10.69
CA PRO A 375 12.53 4.43 -11.76
C PRO A 375 14.04 4.37 -11.42
N LEU A 376 14.84 3.79 -12.32
CA LEU A 376 16.30 3.66 -12.18
C LEU A 376 17.02 4.96 -11.75
N PRO A 377 16.67 6.16 -12.24
CA PRO A 377 17.32 7.39 -11.80
C PRO A 377 17.22 7.66 -10.29
N LEU A 378 16.22 7.14 -9.58
CA LEU A 378 16.13 7.28 -8.12
C LEU A 378 17.31 6.60 -7.42
N PHE A 379 17.72 5.40 -7.86
CA PHE A 379 18.87 4.70 -7.29
C PHE A 379 20.17 5.49 -7.51
N GLY A 380 20.33 6.13 -8.67
CA GLY A 380 21.45 7.02 -8.96
C GLY A 380 21.49 8.23 -8.02
N ILE A 381 20.35 8.90 -7.82
CA ILE A 381 20.26 10.06 -6.91
C ILE A 381 20.47 9.62 -5.44
N LEU A 382 19.97 8.46 -5.03
CA LEU A 382 20.23 7.89 -3.71
C LEU A 382 21.72 7.62 -3.48
N ALA A 383 22.41 7.04 -4.46
CA ALA A 383 23.86 6.82 -4.40
C ALA A 383 24.60 8.16 -4.23
N LEU A 384 24.24 9.18 -5.02
CA LEU A 384 24.78 10.53 -4.89
C LEU A 384 24.44 11.17 -3.53
N GLY A 385 23.28 10.90 -2.95
CA GLY A 385 22.89 11.41 -1.63
C GLY A 385 23.63 10.74 -0.47
N PHE A 386 23.97 9.46 -0.62
CA PHE A 386 24.65 8.67 0.41
C PHE A 386 26.14 9.03 0.55
N VAL A 387 26.85 9.22 -0.57
CA VAL A 387 28.32 9.46 -0.58
C VAL A 387 28.75 10.64 0.31
N PRO A 388 28.15 11.83 0.24
CA PRO A 388 28.50 12.96 1.12
C PRO A 388 28.15 12.76 2.60
N CYS A 389 27.24 11.82 2.90
CA CYS A 389 26.81 11.53 4.26
C CYS A 389 27.77 10.59 4.97
N VAL A 390 28.45 9.71 4.23
CA VAL A 390 29.43 8.75 4.77
C VAL A 390 30.87 9.25 4.66
N SER A 391 31.22 9.97 3.59
CA SER A 391 32.63 10.31 3.28
C SER A 391 33.21 11.48 4.08
N GLY A 392 32.49 12.07 5.04
CA GLY A 392 32.99 13.18 5.86
C GLY A 392 33.32 14.48 5.09
N HIS A 393 33.23 14.50 3.76
CA HIS A 393 33.38 15.68 2.90
C HIS A 393 32.38 16.80 3.22
N ALA A 394 31.41 16.52 4.11
CA ALA A 394 30.40 17.43 4.59
C ALA A 394 30.94 18.65 5.36
N VAL A 395 32.17 18.66 5.88
CA VAL A 395 32.69 19.82 6.64
C VAL A 395 34.16 20.10 6.32
N ARG A 396 34.36 20.87 5.26
CA ARG A 396 35.52 21.77 5.15
C ARG A 396 35.08 23.13 5.70
N SER A 397 34.87 23.20 7.01
CA SER A 397 34.67 24.46 7.74
C SER A 397 35.85 24.66 8.68
N ASN A 398 36.45 25.84 8.59
CA ASN A 398 37.61 26.23 9.38
C ASN A 398 37.31 26.11 10.89
N ARG A 399 38.18 25.39 11.61
CA ARG A 399 38.20 25.18 13.08
C ARG A 399 37.16 24.20 13.66
N GLY A 400 37.42 22.91 13.48
CA GLY A 400 36.84 21.81 14.27
C GLY A 400 37.31 20.44 13.76
N SER A 401 37.64 19.50 14.65
CA SER A 401 38.14 18.16 14.26
C SER A 401 37.12 17.44 13.37
N PHE A 402 37.58 16.95 12.21
CA PHE A 402 36.81 16.26 11.16
C PHE A 402 35.84 15.18 11.69
N ALA A 403 36.23 14.49 12.77
CA ALA A 403 35.42 13.47 13.42
C ALA A 403 34.07 13.96 13.97
N ASN A 404 33.99 15.20 14.46
CA ASN A 404 32.76 15.72 15.09
C ASN A 404 31.69 16.11 14.06
N ALA A 405 32.12 16.55 12.88
CA ALA A 405 31.26 16.96 11.78
C ALA A 405 30.57 15.77 11.08
N GLY A 406 31.35 14.74 10.74
CA GLY A 406 30.82 13.51 10.14
C GLY A 406 29.83 12.81 11.06
N TRP A 407 30.13 12.76 12.36
CA TRP A 407 29.23 12.22 13.37
C TRP A 407 27.89 12.97 13.45
N GLN A 408 27.89 14.30 13.41
CA GLN A 408 26.64 15.07 13.46
C GLN A 408 25.75 14.83 12.23
N ALA A 409 26.34 14.73 11.04
CA ALA A 409 25.60 14.40 9.82
C ALA A 409 25.02 12.98 9.87
N ALA A 410 25.82 11.98 10.28
CA ALA A 410 25.36 10.60 10.44
C ALA A 410 24.26 10.51 11.52
N TYR A 411 24.41 11.25 12.61
CA TYR A 411 23.46 11.27 13.72
C TYR A 411 22.06 11.75 13.30
N GLN A 412 21.97 12.77 12.44
CA GLN A 412 20.68 13.25 11.94
C GLN A 412 19.97 12.27 11.01
N LEU A 413 20.70 11.30 10.43
CA LEU A 413 20.14 10.28 9.55
C LEU A 413 19.71 9.00 10.28
N ILE A 414 20.12 8.84 11.54
CA ILE A 414 19.73 7.71 12.41
C ILE A 414 18.23 7.38 12.36
N PRO A 415 17.27 8.32 12.52
CA PRO A 415 15.85 7.97 12.48
C PRO A 415 15.45 7.29 11.17
N ILE A 416 15.99 7.76 10.05
CA ILE A 416 15.71 7.18 8.73
C ILE A 416 16.37 5.81 8.60
N SER A 417 17.65 5.70 8.96
CA SER A 417 18.40 4.44 8.87
C SER A 417 17.81 3.34 9.75
N ILE A 418 17.47 3.64 11.00
CA ILE A 418 16.86 2.67 11.92
C ILE A 418 15.46 2.27 11.45
N ALA A 419 14.65 3.23 10.99
CA ALA A 419 13.35 2.92 10.43
C ALA A 419 13.46 2.01 9.19
N LEU A 420 14.35 2.31 8.25
CA LEU A 420 14.58 1.48 7.07
C LEU A 420 15.07 0.08 7.45
N VAL A 421 16.04 -0.05 8.36
CA VAL A 421 16.56 -1.37 8.77
C VAL A 421 15.47 -2.24 9.40
N LEU A 422 14.71 -1.68 10.36
CA LEU A 422 13.65 -2.44 11.05
C LEU A 422 12.45 -2.71 10.15
N LEU A 423 12.12 -1.79 9.23
CA LEU A 423 11.07 -2.00 8.25
C LEU A 423 11.44 -3.12 7.26
N TRP A 424 12.65 -3.08 6.69
CA TRP A 424 13.12 -4.11 5.78
C TRP A 424 13.36 -5.45 6.47
N SER A 425 13.70 -5.50 7.75
CA SER A 425 13.78 -6.78 8.47
C SER A 425 12.42 -7.46 8.56
N VAL A 426 11.33 -6.70 8.69
CA VAL A 426 9.95 -7.23 8.63
C VAL A 426 9.60 -7.68 7.22
N PHE A 427 9.90 -6.85 6.20
CA PHE A 427 9.59 -7.19 4.80
C PHE A 427 10.32 -8.43 4.29
N LEU A 428 11.58 -8.64 4.71
CA LEU A 428 12.33 -9.84 4.36
C LEU A 428 11.85 -11.10 5.10
N GLY A 429 11.09 -10.94 6.19
CA GLY A 429 10.60 -12.03 7.03
C GLY A 429 9.11 -12.38 6.85
N THR A 430 8.32 -11.54 6.18
CA THR A 430 6.88 -11.78 6.00
C THR A 430 6.58 -12.68 4.80
N GLN A 431 5.53 -13.50 4.93
CA GLN A 431 5.02 -14.39 3.88
C GLN A 431 3.97 -13.70 2.99
N LEU A 432 3.48 -12.52 3.39
CA LEU A 432 2.44 -11.77 2.68
C LEU A 432 3.03 -11.06 1.45
N ASN A 433 3.10 -11.76 0.32
CA ASN A 433 3.76 -11.29 -0.91
C ASN A 433 2.77 -11.03 -2.05
N ILE A 434 1.76 -10.20 -1.79
CA ILE A 434 0.64 -9.95 -2.71
C ILE A 434 0.61 -8.52 -3.28
N GLY A 435 1.65 -7.71 -3.05
CA GLY A 435 1.61 -6.32 -3.50
C GLY A 435 2.81 -5.45 -3.15
N HIS A 436 3.34 -4.74 -4.14
CA HIS A 436 4.35 -3.70 -3.95
C HIS A 436 3.91 -2.61 -2.95
N ARG A 437 2.60 -2.35 -2.82
CA ARG A 437 2.03 -1.38 -1.88
C ARG A 437 2.44 -1.58 -0.42
N HIS A 438 2.80 -2.80 0.00
CA HIS A 438 3.19 -3.04 1.40
C HIS A 438 4.50 -2.33 1.79
N ILE A 439 5.36 -2.01 0.81
CA ILE A 439 6.62 -1.28 1.06
C ILE A 439 6.51 0.22 0.84
N LEU A 440 5.30 0.76 0.62
CA LEU A 440 5.05 2.19 0.44
C LEU A 440 5.68 3.08 1.54
N PRO A 441 5.70 2.69 2.83
CA PRO A 441 6.38 3.45 3.89
C PRO A 441 7.88 3.67 3.69
N THR A 442 8.52 2.90 2.80
CA THR A 442 9.94 3.05 2.44
C THR A 442 10.18 4.31 1.60
N TYR A 443 9.25 4.67 0.73
CA TYR A 443 9.46 5.70 -0.29
C TYR A 443 9.70 7.10 0.28
N PRO A 444 8.90 7.61 1.24
CA PRO A 444 9.18 8.91 1.86
C PRO A 444 10.59 8.98 2.48
N LEU A 445 11.02 7.90 3.13
CA LEU A 445 12.34 7.79 3.75
C LEU A 445 13.46 7.82 2.69
N MET A 446 13.30 7.08 1.58
CA MET A 446 14.22 7.12 0.44
C MET A 446 14.29 8.50 -0.19
N PHE A 447 13.15 9.18 -0.41
CA PHE A 447 13.15 10.52 -0.99
C PHE A 447 13.86 11.52 -0.10
N VAL A 448 13.67 11.45 1.22
CA VAL A 448 14.40 12.30 2.17
C VAL A 448 15.90 12.05 2.05
N LEU A 449 16.37 10.79 2.03
CA LEU A 449 17.80 10.46 1.85
C LEU A 449 18.36 10.96 0.51
N ALA A 450 17.59 10.87 -0.57
CA ALA A 450 17.98 11.36 -1.90
C ALA A 450 18.24 12.88 -1.90
N GLY A 451 17.62 13.64 -0.98
CA GLY A 451 17.88 15.07 -0.79
C GLY A 451 19.33 15.38 -0.42
N GLY A 452 20.08 14.40 0.11
CA GLY A 452 21.52 14.51 0.35
C GLY A 452 22.33 14.85 -0.90
N ALA A 453 21.82 14.54 -2.10
CA ALA A 453 22.47 14.84 -3.37
C ALA A 453 22.68 16.36 -3.58
N ALA A 454 21.87 17.20 -2.92
CA ALA A 454 22.01 18.65 -2.95
C ALA A 454 23.39 19.16 -2.49
N LYS A 455 24.15 18.36 -1.72
CA LYS A 455 25.51 18.70 -1.32
C LYS A 455 26.46 18.85 -2.51
N TRP A 456 26.16 18.19 -3.64
CA TRP A 456 26.91 18.29 -4.90
C TRP A 456 26.49 19.47 -5.79
N CYS A 457 25.45 20.22 -5.42
CA CYS A 457 24.97 21.37 -6.19
C CYS A 457 25.70 22.69 -5.82
N ARG A 458 26.92 22.61 -5.28
CA ARG A 458 27.74 23.78 -4.91
C ARG A 458 28.54 24.28 -6.11
N LYS A 459 28.94 25.57 -6.09
CA LYS A 459 29.57 26.29 -7.23
C LYS A 459 30.76 25.59 -7.88
N GLU A 460 31.45 24.69 -7.18
CA GLU A 460 32.67 24.03 -7.65
C GLU A 460 32.42 22.67 -8.34
N THR A 461 31.17 22.18 -8.40
CA THR A 461 30.83 20.83 -8.90
C THR A 461 29.70 20.83 -9.94
N TRP A 462 29.84 21.62 -11.00
CA TRP A 462 28.82 21.75 -12.06
C TRP A 462 28.47 20.43 -12.77
N ILE A 463 29.44 19.52 -12.94
CA ILE A 463 29.22 18.19 -13.52
C ILE A 463 28.23 17.41 -12.66
N ALA A 464 28.44 17.36 -11.34
CA ALA A 464 27.57 16.63 -10.43
C ALA A 464 26.16 17.26 -10.36
N ALA A 465 26.06 18.59 -10.40
CA ALA A 465 24.78 19.28 -10.51
C ALA A 465 24.06 18.95 -11.83
N GLY A 466 24.78 18.92 -12.96
CA GLY A 466 24.27 18.50 -14.26
C GLY A 466 23.80 17.06 -14.28
N THR A 467 24.55 16.13 -13.66
CA THR A 467 24.14 14.73 -13.50
C THR A 467 22.86 14.61 -12.70
N ILE A 468 22.73 15.32 -11.57
CA ILE A 468 21.50 15.31 -10.76
C ILE A 468 20.32 15.85 -11.58
N ALA A 469 20.51 16.94 -12.32
CA ALA A 469 19.47 17.49 -13.18
C ALA A 469 19.04 16.49 -14.28
N LEU A 470 20.00 15.84 -14.93
CA LEU A 470 19.72 14.81 -15.94
C LEU A 470 18.94 13.62 -15.35
N LEU A 471 19.33 13.15 -14.17
CA LEU A 471 18.62 12.07 -13.47
C LEU A 471 17.19 12.48 -13.08
N LEU A 472 16.98 13.72 -12.63
CA LEU A 472 15.65 14.24 -12.32
C LEU A 472 14.78 14.39 -13.59
N ILE A 473 15.36 14.83 -14.70
CA ILE A 473 14.67 14.90 -15.99
C ILE A 473 14.28 13.49 -16.46
N TRP A 474 15.18 12.52 -16.36
CA TRP A 474 14.86 11.12 -16.67
C TRP A 474 13.75 10.59 -15.76
N PHE A 475 13.83 10.84 -14.46
CA PHE A 475 12.78 10.43 -13.51
C PHE A 475 11.41 11.05 -13.86
N ALA A 476 11.38 12.33 -14.23
CA ALA A 476 10.18 13.00 -14.68
C ALA A 476 9.63 12.40 -15.98
N ALA A 477 10.50 12.14 -16.96
CA ALA A 477 10.12 11.53 -18.24
C ALA A 477 9.48 10.15 -18.04
N GLU A 478 10.02 9.32 -17.13
CA GLU A 478 9.42 8.03 -16.74
C GLU A 478 8.02 8.20 -16.18
N SER A 479 7.82 9.17 -15.28
CA SER A 479 6.51 9.46 -14.71
C SER A 479 5.50 9.95 -15.74
N PHE A 480 5.90 10.80 -16.68
CA PHE A 480 5.00 11.27 -17.72
C PHE A 480 4.69 10.18 -18.74
N ALA A 481 5.67 9.34 -19.10
CA ALA A 481 5.48 8.19 -19.98
C ALA A 481 4.57 7.11 -19.36
N ALA A 482 4.55 6.99 -18.03
CA ALA A 482 3.68 6.08 -17.31
C ALA A 482 2.24 6.59 -17.17
N PHE A 483 1.93 7.85 -17.49
CA PHE A 483 0.58 8.38 -17.39
C PHE A 483 -0.33 7.78 -18.48
N PRO A 484 -1.57 7.34 -18.18
CA PRO A 484 -2.24 7.31 -16.87
C PRO A 484 -2.09 5.96 -16.11
N HIS A 485 -1.25 5.04 -16.59
CA HIS A 485 -1.12 3.66 -16.13
C HIS A 485 -0.03 3.47 -15.06
N TYR A 486 -0.06 4.28 -14.00
CA TYR A 486 0.95 4.24 -12.94
C TYR A 486 1.05 2.91 -12.18
N LEU A 487 -0.08 2.21 -12.00
CA LEU A 487 -0.10 0.96 -11.25
C LEU A 487 0.66 -0.16 -11.98
N SER A 488 0.53 -0.23 -13.31
CA SER A 488 1.21 -1.20 -14.16
C SER A 488 2.63 -0.75 -14.58
N TYR A 489 3.16 0.36 -14.05
CA TYR A 489 4.50 0.84 -14.36
C TYR A 489 5.60 -0.17 -13.98
N PHE A 490 6.54 -0.43 -14.88
CA PHE A 490 7.83 -1.06 -14.62
C PHE A 490 8.93 -0.20 -15.24
N ASN A 491 10.11 -0.20 -14.63
CA ASN A 491 11.28 0.43 -15.22
C ASN A 491 11.88 -0.43 -16.34
N GLN A 492 12.94 0.07 -16.96
CA GLN A 492 13.57 -0.51 -18.16
C GLN A 492 14.25 -1.86 -17.94
N SER A 493 14.33 -2.38 -16.70
CA SER A 493 14.80 -3.75 -16.46
C SER A 493 13.77 -4.81 -16.85
N VAL A 494 12.53 -4.41 -17.07
CA VAL A 494 11.45 -5.27 -17.56
C VAL A 494 10.98 -4.73 -18.92
N PRO A 495 10.91 -5.56 -19.97
CA PRO A 495 10.38 -5.13 -21.26
C PRO A 495 8.96 -4.55 -21.12
N ARG A 496 8.66 -3.53 -21.94
CA ARG A 496 7.33 -2.91 -21.94
C ARG A 496 6.28 -3.96 -22.30
N GLY A 497 5.18 -3.97 -21.56
CA GLY A 497 4.08 -4.90 -21.73
C GLY A 497 4.26 -6.27 -21.05
N GLU A 498 5.48 -6.65 -20.67
CA GLU A 498 5.77 -7.97 -20.07
C GLU A 498 5.63 -8.00 -18.53
N GLY A 499 5.17 -6.92 -17.90
CA GLY A 499 5.03 -6.84 -16.45
C GLY A 499 4.24 -7.99 -15.82
N TYR A 500 3.22 -8.51 -16.53
CA TYR A 500 2.33 -9.59 -16.08
C TYR A 500 3.05 -10.94 -15.90
N ARG A 501 4.24 -11.09 -16.48
CA ARG A 501 5.11 -12.27 -16.30
C ARG A 501 5.92 -12.19 -15.01
N HIS A 502 6.10 -10.97 -14.48
CA HIS A 502 6.96 -10.70 -13.33
C HIS A 502 6.15 -10.53 -12.04
N LEU A 503 5.14 -9.65 -12.06
CA LEU A 503 4.27 -9.37 -10.92
C LEU A 503 2.81 -9.19 -11.39
N VAL A 504 1.88 -9.63 -10.57
CA VAL A 504 0.43 -9.44 -10.74
C VAL A 504 -0.20 -8.91 -9.45
N ASP A 505 -1.52 -9.01 -9.29
CA ASP A 505 -2.26 -8.46 -8.15
C ASP A 505 -2.07 -6.94 -8.06
N SER A 506 -2.14 -6.35 -6.87
CA SER A 506 -1.95 -4.95 -6.54
C SER A 506 -0.57 -4.37 -6.94
N SER A 507 0.29 -5.18 -7.56
CA SER A 507 1.53 -4.74 -8.21
C SER A 507 1.38 -4.44 -9.71
N LEU A 508 0.30 -4.84 -10.38
CA LEU A 508 0.06 -4.57 -11.81
C LEU A 508 -1.42 -4.54 -12.18
N ASP A 509 -2.18 -5.56 -11.76
CA ASP A 509 -3.59 -5.76 -12.09
C ASP A 509 -4.39 -5.87 -10.80
N TRP A 510 -5.07 -4.79 -10.47
CA TRP A 510 -5.92 -4.72 -9.29
C TRP A 510 -7.38 -4.44 -9.65
N GLY A 511 -7.74 -4.64 -10.93
CA GLY A 511 -9.09 -4.41 -11.44
C GLY A 511 -9.38 -3.00 -12.00
N GLN A 512 -8.37 -2.17 -12.23
CA GLN A 512 -8.59 -0.75 -12.54
C GLN A 512 -9.01 -0.40 -13.98
N ASP A 513 -8.98 -1.34 -14.93
CA ASP A 513 -8.95 -1.02 -16.38
C ASP A 513 -10.26 -1.29 -17.16
N LEU A 514 -11.41 -1.52 -16.51
CA LEU A 514 -12.68 -1.72 -17.24
C LEU A 514 -13.04 -0.55 -18.19
N PRO A 515 -12.91 0.74 -17.81
CA PRO A 515 -13.21 1.83 -18.75
C PRO A 515 -12.26 1.86 -19.95
N SER A 516 -11.00 1.46 -19.78
CA SER A 516 -10.05 1.33 -20.89
C SER A 516 -10.42 0.14 -21.78
N LEU A 517 -10.94 -0.95 -21.21
CA LEU A 517 -11.43 -2.10 -21.97
C LEU A 517 -12.65 -1.73 -22.81
N LYS A 518 -13.64 -1.04 -22.24
CA LYS A 518 -14.82 -0.58 -22.99
C LYS A 518 -14.42 0.23 -24.23
N LYS A 519 -13.53 1.21 -24.06
CA LYS A 519 -13.02 2.02 -25.18
C LYS A 519 -12.32 1.19 -26.26
N TRP A 520 -11.63 0.13 -25.85
CA TRP A 520 -10.95 -0.75 -26.78
C TRP A 520 -11.96 -1.61 -27.56
N LEU A 521 -12.95 -2.20 -26.88
CA LEU A 521 -14.02 -2.98 -27.50
C LEU A 521 -14.80 -2.13 -28.53
N ASP A 522 -15.17 -0.91 -28.18
CA ASP A 522 -15.92 0.01 -29.07
C ASP A 522 -15.22 0.31 -30.40
N VAL A 523 -13.89 0.14 -30.45
CA VAL A 523 -13.08 0.43 -31.64
C VAL A 523 -12.70 -0.85 -32.39
N ASN A 524 -12.53 -1.97 -31.70
CA ASN A 524 -11.87 -3.16 -32.25
C ASN A 524 -12.79 -4.37 -32.42
N THR A 525 -14.01 -4.35 -31.87
CA THR A 525 -14.97 -5.47 -31.98
C THR A 525 -16.27 -5.01 -32.63
N THR A 526 -17.01 -5.95 -33.20
CA THR A 526 -18.37 -5.73 -33.70
C THR A 526 -19.41 -6.27 -32.72
N ASP A 527 -20.64 -5.75 -32.77
CA ASP A 527 -21.73 -6.14 -31.84
C ASP A 527 -22.02 -7.65 -31.82
N ASP A 528 -21.82 -8.35 -32.94
CA ASP A 528 -22.07 -9.79 -33.06
C ASP A 528 -20.88 -10.68 -32.64
N GLU A 529 -19.74 -10.09 -32.27
CA GLU A 529 -18.53 -10.85 -31.94
C GLU A 529 -18.62 -11.43 -30.51
N PRO A 530 -18.40 -12.75 -30.29
CA PRO A 530 -18.35 -13.30 -28.95
C PRO A 530 -17.20 -12.72 -28.13
N ILE A 531 -17.52 -12.05 -27.02
CA ILE A 531 -16.55 -11.49 -26.09
C ILE A 531 -16.57 -12.29 -24.79
N PHE A 532 -15.39 -12.73 -24.34
CA PHE A 532 -15.19 -13.41 -23.07
C PHE A 532 -14.37 -12.54 -22.12
N LEU A 533 -14.76 -12.46 -20.85
CA LEU A 533 -14.07 -11.62 -19.86
C LEU A 533 -13.73 -12.37 -18.58
N ALA A 534 -12.44 -12.38 -18.22
CA ALA A 534 -11.97 -12.79 -16.90
C ALA A 534 -11.34 -11.60 -16.17
N TYR A 535 -12.02 -11.06 -15.18
CA TYR A 535 -11.68 -9.80 -14.53
C TYR A 535 -11.42 -9.96 -13.03
N PHE A 536 -10.24 -9.54 -12.58
CA PHE A 536 -9.81 -9.67 -11.18
C PHE A 536 -10.53 -8.73 -10.21
N GLY A 537 -10.96 -7.55 -10.65
CA GLY A 537 -11.55 -6.54 -9.76
C GLY A 537 -12.96 -6.85 -9.28
N THR A 538 -13.51 -5.92 -8.50
CA THR A 538 -14.81 -6.06 -7.82
C THR A 538 -15.91 -5.18 -8.41
N SER A 539 -15.60 -4.35 -9.40
CA SER A 539 -16.62 -3.56 -10.10
C SER A 539 -17.41 -4.44 -11.08
N ARG A 540 -18.71 -4.15 -11.29
CA ARG A 540 -19.52 -4.87 -12.29
C ARG A 540 -19.18 -4.41 -13.73
N PRO A 541 -18.79 -5.31 -14.66
CA PRO A 541 -18.55 -4.93 -16.07
C PRO A 541 -19.74 -4.25 -16.75
N GLY A 542 -20.96 -4.71 -16.48
CA GLY A 542 -22.18 -4.11 -17.03
C GLY A 542 -22.42 -2.65 -16.60
N TYR A 543 -21.87 -2.20 -15.46
CA TYR A 543 -21.90 -0.77 -15.09
C TYR A 543 -21.12 0.11 -16.08
N TYR A 544 -20.12 -0.47 -16.75
CA TYR A 544 -19.32 0.19 -17.78
C TYR A 544 -19.79 -0.17 -19.20
N GLU A 545 -21.02 -0.69 -19.34
CA GLU A 545 -21.62 -1.09 -20.62
C GLU A 545 -20.78 -2.17 -21.35
N ILE A 546 -20.10 -3.03 -20.59
CA ILE A 546 -19.36 -4.17 -21.15
C ILE A 546 -20.26 -5.40 -21.06
N GLU A 547 -20.77 -5.82 -22.22
CA GLU A 547 -21.49 -7.08 -22.39
C GLU A 547 -20.49 -8.15 -22.82
N ALA A 548 -20.14 -9.04 -21.90
CA ALA A 548 -19.19 -10.12 -22.15
C ALA A 548 -19.58 -11.36 -21.36
N THR A 549 -19.35 -12.54 -21.95
CA THR A 549 -19.52 -13.82 -21.28
C THR A 549 -18.43 -13.98 -20.21
N PRO A 550 -18.80 -14.19 -18.93
CA PRO A 550 -17.81 -14.33 -17.86
C PRO A 550 -17.01 -15.62 -18.05
N LEU A 551 -15.68 -15.50 -18.04
CA LEU A 551 -14.78 -16.65 -18.10
C LEU A 551 -14.47 -17.12 -16.67
N PRO A 552 -14.78 -18.38 -16.28
CA PRO A 552 -14.73 -18.86 -14.90
C PRO A 552 -13.31 -19.14 -14.38
N LEU A 553 -12.47 -18.10 -14.28
CA LEU A 553 -11.11 -18.20 -13.76
C LEU A 553 -10.99 -17.90 -12.26
N LEU A 554 -11.95 -17.19 -11.66
CA LEU A 554 -11.91 -16.81 -10.23
C LEU A 554 -12.91 -17.60 -9.38
N SER A 555 -14.09 -17.86 -9.94
CA SER A 555 -15.20 -18.52 -9.27
C SER A 555 -15.80 -19.56 -10.20
N LEU A 556 -16.43 -20.57 -9.63
CA LEU A 556 -17.26 -21.50 -10.40
C LEU A 556 -18.42 -20.71 -11.03
N PRO A 557 -18.75 -20.97 -12.31
CA PRO A 557 -19.79 -20.23 -12.98
C PRO A 557 -21.16 -20.62 -12.41
N SER A 558 -22.11 -19.69 -12.37
CA SER A 558 -23.50 -20.03 -12.00
C SER A 558 -24.21 -20.78 -13.12
N GLU A 559 -23.88 -20.44 -14.37
CA GLU A 559 -24.47 -21.00 -15.60
C GLU A 559 -23.38 -21.64 -16.47
N PRO A 560 -23.69 -22.67 -17.28
CA PRO A 560 -22.74 -23.27 -18.20
C PRO A 560 -22.11 -22.23 -19.13
N THR A 561 -20.79 -22.31 -19.32
CA THR A 561 -20.07 -21.42 -20.24
C THR A 561 -19.87 -22.11 -21.57
N GLU A 562 -20.41 -21.53 -22.65
CA GLU A 562 -20.15 -22.01 -24.01
C GLU A 562 -18.86 -21.37 -24.55
N PHE A 563 -17.85 -22.19 -24.83
CA PHE A 563 -16.56 -21.71 -25.34
C PHE A 563 -16.59 -21.70 -26.87
N THR A 564 -16.51 -20.51 -27.47
CA THR A 564 -16.46 -20.32 -28.93
C THR A 564 -15.22 -19.54 -29.34
N ALA A 565 -14.95 -19.47 -30.64
CA ALA A 565 -13.98 -18.51 -31.16
C ALA A 565 -14.48 -17.08 -30.89
N GLY A 566 -13.55 -16.13 -30.74
CA GLY A 566 -13.87 -14.72 -30.47
C GLY A 566 -12.77 -14.00 -29.69
N THR A 567 -13.13 -12.87 -29.10
CA THR A 567 -12.23 -12.02 -28.32
C THR A 567 -12.22 -12.44 -26.84
N TYR A 568 -11.06 -12.83 -26.32
CA TYR A 568 -10.85 -13.17 -24.92
C TYR A 568 -10.07 -12.06 -24.21
N CYS A 569 -10.74 -11.37 -23.30
CA CYS A 569 -10.22 -10.31 -22.46
C CYS A 569 -9.88 -10.87 -21.08
N ILE A 570 -8.59 -11.11 -20.82
CA ILE A 570 -8.15 -11.78 -19.58
C ILE A 570 -7.25 -10.84 -18.79
N SER A 571 -7.70 -10.44 -17.60
CA SER A 571 -6.88 -9.70 -16.65
C SER A 571 -5.64 -10.51 -16.23
N ALA A 572 -4.50 -9.84 -16.07
CA ALA A 572 -3.20 -10.45 -15.85
C ALA A 572 -3.18 -11.38 -14.63
N THR A 573 -3.85 -11.00 -13.53
CA THR A 573 -3.94 -11.82 -12.32
C THR A 573 -4.75 -13.10 -12.58
N CYS A 574 -5.83 -13.00 -13.36
CA CYS A 574 -6.63 -14.15 -13.79
C CYS A 574 -5.84 -15.06 -14.75
N LEU A 575 -5.13 -14.49 -15.72
CA LEU A 575 -4.27 -15.27 -16.63
C LEU A 575 -3.22 -16.04 -15.84
N GLN A 576 -2.55 -15.39 -14.87
CA GLN A 576 -1.57 -16.05 -14.02
C GLN A 576 -2.21 -16.98 -12.99
N SER A 577 -3.53 -16.97 -12.78
CA SER A 577 -4.21 -18.01 -12.01
C SER A 577 -3.76 -18.10 -10.55
N VAL A 578 -3.47 -16.95 -9.96
CA VAL A 578 -3.00 -16.86 -8.56
C VAL A 578 -4.10 -17.28 -7.59
N TYR A 579 -5.35 -16.98 -7.96
CA TYR A 579 -6.56 -17.22 -7.17
C TYR A 579 -7.57 -18.07 -7.93
N GLY A 580 -8.64 -18.46 -7.23
CA GLY A 580 -9.75 -19.20 -7.81
C GLY A 580 -9.59 -20.71 -7.77
N PHE A 581 -10.41 -21.40 -8.57
CA PHE A 581 -10.42 -22.85 -8.67
C PHE A 581 -9.19 -23.35 -9.46
N ALA A 582 -8.51 -24.39 -8.96
CA ALA A 582 -7.29 -24.95 -9.57
C ALA A 582 -6.18 -23.89 -9.82
N PRO A 583 -5.65 -23.23 -8.77
CA PRO A 583 -4.65 -22.18 -8.91
C PRO A 583 -3.27 -22.72 -9.31
N GLY A 584 -2.40 -21.82 -9.75
CA GLY A 584 -1.05 -22.14 -10.21
C GLY A 584 -0.99 -22.67 -11.64
N ARG A 585 0.14 -23.33 -11.98
CA ARG A 585 0.36 -23.95 -13.30
C ARG A 585 -0.58 -25.13 -13.55
N TRP A 586 -0.88 -25.39 -14.81
CA TRP A 586 -1.58 -26.62 -15.18
C TRP A 586 -0.70 -27.83 -14.84
N ASN A 587 -1.31 -28.86 -14.26
CA ASN A 587 -0.60 -30.02 -13.73
C ASN A 587 -1.36 -31.31 -14.02
N ARG A 588 -0.72 -32.46 -13.75
CA ARG A 588 -1.30 -33.79 -14.04
C ARG A 588 -2.61 -34.07 -13.31
N GLU A 589 -2.80 -33.53 -12.10
CA GLU A 589 -4.03 -33.71 -11.34
C GLU A 589 -5.19 -32.97 -12.02
N TYR A 590 -4.96 -31.71 -12.41
CA TYR A 590 -5.96 -30.92 -13.14
C TYR A 590 -6.30 -31.54 -14.50
N GLU A 591 -5.28 -32.03 -15.23
CA GLU A 591 -5.51 -32.72 -16.50
C GLU A 591 -6.31 -34.02 -16.31
N ALA A 592 -6.02 -34.81 -15.27
CA ALA A 592 -6.77 -36.03 -14.99
C ALA A 592 -8.23 -35.74 -14.67
N SER A 593 -8.51 -34.79 -13.77
CA SER A 593 -9.88 -34.36 -13.45
C SER A 593 -10.61 -33.82 -14.68
N TYR A 594 -9.92 -33.06 -15.53
CA TYR A 594 -10.49 -32.51 -16.75
C TYR A 594 -10.91 -33.63 -17.73
N GLN A 595 -10.04 -34.61 -17.97
CA GLN A 595 -10.33 -35.71 -18.88
C GLN A 595 -11.44 -36.62 -18.34
N GLU A 596 -11.45 -36.88 -17.03
CA GLU A 596 -12.52 -37.64 -16.37
C GLU A 596 -13.88 -36.96 -16.58
N LEU A 597 -14.00 -35.69 -16.19
CA LEU A 597 -15.25 -34.94 -16.35
C LEU A 597 -15.66 -34.77 -17.82
N LYS A 598 -14.70 -34.55 -18.73
CA LYS A 598 -14.95 -34.48 -20.17
C LYS A 598 -15.46 -35.81 -20.74
N SER A 599 -14.90 -36.93 -20.29
CA SER A 599 -15.34 -38.27 -20.73
C SER A 599 -16.74 -38.61 -20.21
N HIS A 600 -17.01 -38.28 -18.94
CA HIS A 600 -18.32 -38.47 -18.33
C HIS A 600 -19.41 -37.65 -19.04
N ALA A 601 -19.10 -36.41 -19.39
CA ALA A 601 -19.94 -35.52 -20.20
C ALA A 601 -20.29 -36.12 -21.58
N ALA A 602 -19.33 -36.78 -22.21
CA ALA A 602 -19.49 -37.34 -23.55
C ALA A 602 -20.18 -38.71 -23.56
N ALA A 603 -19.98 -39.52 -22.51
CA ALA A 603 -20.42 -40.91 -22.47
C ALA A 603 -21.89 -41.10 -22.08
N THR A 604 -22.44 -40.24 -21.23
CA THR A 604 -23.75 -40.46 -20.62
C THR A 604 -24.91 -39.97 -21.48
N GLY A 605 -24.71 -38.93 -22.31
CA GLY A 605 -25.82 -38.27 -23.03
C GLY A 605 -26.88 -37.65 -22.10
N GLU A 606 -26.73 -37.83 -20.79
CA GLU A 606 -27.55 -37.28 -19.72
C GLU A 606 -26.94 -35.96 -19.24
N PRO A 607 -27.75 -35.06 -18.65
CA PRO A 607 -27.24 -33.84 -18.05
C PRO A 607 -26.27 -34.21 -16.93
N ILE A 608 -24.99 -33.82 -17.08
CA ILE A 608 -24.01 -33.84 -15.99
C ILE A 608 -24.63 -33.08 -14.81
N ASP A 609 -24.43 -33.56 -13.59
CA ASP A 609 -24.78 -32.77 -12.40
C ASP A 609 -24.19 -31.35 -12.51
N SER A 610 -25.01 -30.37 -12.10
CA SER A 610 -24.69 -28.94 -12.21
C SER A 610 -23.31 -28.61 -11.64
N GLY A 611 -22.92 -29.18 -10.49
CA GLY A 611 -21.62 -28.94 -9.88
C GLY A 611 -20.46 -29.50 -10.70
N ALA A 612 -20.60 -30.72 -11.23
CA ALA A 612 -19.60 -31.32 -12.10
C ALA A 612 -19.47 -30.57 -13.44
N ARG A 613 -20.57 -30.01 -13.98
CA ARG A 613 -20.51 -29.14 -15.15
C ARG A 613 -19.78 -27.84 -14.87
N GLN A 614 -20.06 -27.18 -13.74
CA GLN A 614 -19.38 -25.96 -13.32
C GLN A 614 -17.87 -26.18 -13.16
N GLN A 615 -17.46 -27.30 -12.55
CA GLN A 615 -16.06 -27.68 -12.44
C GLN A 615 -15.40 -27.94 -13.80
N LEU A 616 -16.10 -28.63 -14.71
CA LEU A 616 -15.60 -28.88 -16.06
C LEU A 616 -15.36 -27.56 -16.82
N ASP A 617 -16.32 -26.62 -16.77
CA ASP A 617 -16.19 -25.34 -17.47
C ASP A 617 -15.11 -24.45 -16.84
N ALA A 618 -14.94 -24.48 -15.51
CA ALA A 618 -13.78 -23.87 -14.85
C ALA A 618 -12.46 -24.49 -15.35
N LEU A 619 -12.33 -25.82 -15.36
CA LEU A 619 -11.13 -26.51 -15.86
C LEU A 619 -10.85 -26.20 -17.34
N ARG A 620 -11.88 -26.06 -18.19
CA ARG A 620 -11.73 -25.60 -19.59
C ARG A 620 -11.11 -24.21 -19.67
N ALA A 621 -11.66 -23.25 -18.92
CA ALA A 621 -11.12 -21.90 -18.87
C ALA A 621 -9.66 -21.90 -18.36
N ARG A 622 -9.36 -22.69 -17.34
CA ARG A 622 -8.02 -22.84 -16.77
C ARG A 622 -7.02 -23.45 -17.77
N ARG A 623 -7.43 -24.47 -18.53
CA ARG A 623 -6.61 -25.13 -19.57
C ARG A 623 -6.36 -24.17 -20.75
N LEU A 624 -7.37 -23.40 -21.14
CA LEU A 624 -7.23 -22.32 -22.13
C LEU A 624 -6.26 -21.23 -21.65
N ALA A 625 -6.39 -20.75 -20.41
CA ALA A 625 -5.47 -19.77 -19.85
C ALA A 625 -4.02 -20.29 -19.80
N ALA A 626 -3.81 -21.58 -19.52
CA ALA A 626 -2.50 -22.21 -19.62
C ALA A 626 -1.95 -22.21 -21.04
N HIS A 627 -2.78 -22.47 -22.05
CA HIS A 627 -2.38 -22.34 -23.45
C HIS A 627 -1.98 -20.90 -23.80
N LEU A 628 -2.80 -19.92 -23.42
CA LEU A 628 -2.59 -18.51 -23.76
C LEU A 628 -1.37 -17.88 -23.06
N ARG A 629 -0.90 -18.43 -21.93
CA ARG A 629 0.37 -18.00 -21.30
C ARG A 629 1.60 -18.27 -22.16
N HIS A 630 1.51 -19.19 -23.13
CA HIS A 630 2.61 -19.59 -24.00
C HIS A 630 2.65 -18.85 -25.35
N ARG A 631 1.78 -17.86 -25.57
CA ARG A 631 1.88 -16.93 -26.70
C ARG A 631 1.76 -15.49 -26.26
N GLU A 632 2.23 -14.57 -27.10
CA GLU A 632 2.03 -13.14 -26.86
C GLU A 632 0.55 -12.77 -27.05
N PRO A 633 0.02 -11.84 -26.23
CA PRO A 633 -1.31 -11.28 -26.43
C PRO A 633 -1.35 -10.47 -27.74
N ASP A 634 -2.52 -10.43 -28.36
CA ASP A 634 -2.76 -9.69 -29.59
C ASP A 634 -2.85 -8.18 -29.34
N ASP A 635 -3.31 -7.78 -28.14
CA ASP A 635 -3.22 -6.41 -27.63
C ASP A 635 -3.20 -6.41 -26.08
N GLN A 636 -2.89 -5.26 -25.48
CA GLN A 636 -2.86 -5.07 -24.04
C GLN A 636 -3.51 -3.75 -23.63
N VAL A 637 -4.62 -3.85 -22.91
CA VAL A 637 -5.38 -2.72 -22.42
C VAL A 637 -4.91 -2.31 -21.03
N GLY A 638 -4.40 -1.09 -20.93
CA GLY A 638 -4.00 -0.44 -19.69
C GLY A 638 -2.84 -1.10 -18.92
N GLY A 639 -2.18 -2.07 -19.54
CA GLY A 639 -1.10 -2.86 -18.93
C GLY A 639 -1.59 -3.97 -18.01
N SER A 640 -2.90 -4.18 -17.85
CA SER A 640 -3.46 -5.17 -16.93
C SER A 640 -4.43 -6.16 -17.58
N ILE A 641 -5.09 -5.83 -18.69
CA ILE A 641 -6.00 -6.73 -19.42
C ILE A 641 -5.32 -7.13 -20.73
N LEU A 642 -5.16 -8.42 -20.93
CA LEU A 642 -4.52 -9.04 -22.09
C LEU A 642 -5.61 -9.51 -23.05
N ILE A 643 -5.49 -9.12 -24.31
CA ILE A 643 -6.47 -9.42 -25.35
C ILE A 643 -5.95 -10.56 -26.22
N TYR A 644 -6.78 -11.56 -26.44
CA TYR A 644 -6.49 -12.69 -27.31
C TYR A 644 -7.62 -12.90 -28.32
N GLN A 645 -7.29 -12.85 -29.60
CA GLN A 645 -8.16 -13.28 -30.70
C GLN A 645 -8.01 -14.79 -30.87
N VAL A 646 -8.97 -15.53 -30.31
CA VAL A 646 -8.88 -17.00 -30.26
C VAL A 646 -9.71 -17.59 -31.40
N SER A 647 -9.03 -18.25 -32.33
CA SER A 647 -9.68 -18.96 -33.44
C SER A 647 -10.29 -20.28 -32.99
N HIS A 648 -11.17 -20.87 -33.83
CA HIS A 648 -11.74 -22.18 -33.54
C HIS A 648 -10.66 -23.26 -33.40
N ASP A 649 -9.65 -23.24 -34.29
CA ASP A 649 -8.56 -24.21 -34.27
C ASP A 649 -7.66 -24.06 -33.05
N GLU A 650 -7.37 -22.82 -32.63
CA GLU A 650 -6.64 -22.54 -31.39
C GLU A 650 -7.41 -23.04 -30.17
N LEU A 651 -8.72 -22.78 -30.13
CA LEU A 651 -9.58 -23.25 -29.04
C LEU A 651 -9.62 -24.79 -28.99
N GLN A 652 -9.73 -25.47 -30.13
CA GLN A 652 -9.65 -26.94 -30.19
C GLN A 652 -8.28 -27.45 -29.75
N THR A 653 -7.20 -26.78 -30.14
CA THR A 653 -5.85 -27.10 -29.70
C THR A 653 -5.72 -26.99 -28.18
N ALA A 654 -6.24 -25.90 -27.60
CA ALA A 654 -6.20 -25.65 -26.16
C ALA A 654 -7.07 -26.64 -25.35
N LEU A 655 -8.26 -26.99 -25.84
CA LEU A 655 -9.25 -27.78 -25.08
C LEU A 655 -9.24 -29.29 -25.38
N SER A 656 -8.73 -29.70 -26.53
CA SER A 656 -8.71 -31.10 -26.97
C SER A 656 -7.31 -31.60 -27.34
N GLY A 657 -6.38 -30.71 -27.66
CA GLY A 657 -4.98 -31.06 -27.92
C GLY A 657 -4.18 -31.41 -26.66
N LEU A 658 -2.87 -31.60 -26.85
CA LEU A 658 -1.93 -31.81 -25.74
C LEU A 658 -1.89 -30.56 -24.85
N PRO A 659 -1.82 -30.73 -23.52
CA PRO A 659 -1.78 -29.59 -22.60
C PRO A 659 -0.47 -28.81 -22.78
N ALA A 660 -0.57 -27.48 -22.88
CA ALA A 660 0.59 -26.59 -23.08
C ALA A 660 1.53 -26.58 -21.86
N GLU A 661 0.98 -26.78 -20.67
CA GLU A 661 1.70 -26.93 -19.41
C GLU A 661 1.33 -28.29 -18.80
N LEU A 662 2.27 -29.01 -18.19
CA LEU A 662 1.95 -30.22 -17.43
C LEU A 662 2.94 -30.41 -16.29
N ASP A 663 2.78 -29.63 -15.23
CA ASP A 663 3.61 -29.74 -14.03
C ASP A 663 3.44 -31.12 -13.37
N SER A 664 4.56 -31.66 -12.87
CA SER A 664 4.60 -32.97 -12.21
C SER A 664 4.12 -32.90 -10.76
N LEU A 665 4.23 -31.72 -10.13
CA LEU A 665 3.76 -31.48 -8.77
C LEU A 665 2.35 -30.91 -8.78
N SER A 666 1.45 -31.51 -8.02
CA SER A 666 0.15 -30.89 -7.78
C SER A 666 0.27 -29.68 -6.87
N TRP A 667 -0.72 -28.79 -6.94
CA TRP A 667 -0.78 -27.61 -6.07
C TRP A 667 -0.80 -27.97 -4.58
N ALA A 668 -1.59 -28.99 -4.20
CA ALA A 668 -1.64 -29.48 -2.82
C ALA A 668 -0.27 -30.00 -2.36
N THR A 669 0.40 -30.79 -3.20
CA THR A 669 1.76 -31.31 -2.91
C THR A 669 2.76 -30.17 -2.77
N ARG A 670 2.72 -29.20 -3.69
CA ARG A 670 3.58 -28.01 -3.67
C ARG A 670 3.38 -27.20 -2.40
N ARG A 671 2.13 -26.97 -1.99
CA ARG A 671 1.79 -26.27 -0.74
C ARG A 671 2.31 -27.03 0.48
N ALA A 672 2.09 -28.34 0.56
CA ALA A 672 2.58 -29.17 1.67
C ALA A 672 4.12 -29.14 1.79
N LEU A 673 4.84 -29.20 0.67
CA LEU A 673 6.30 -29.07 0.63
C LEU A 673 6.79 -27.68 1.06
N GLN A 674 6.04 -26.63 0.73
CA GLN A 674 6.34 -25.25 1.14
C GLN A 674 6.18 -25.08 2.65
N THR A 675 5.09 -25.57 3.24
CA THR A 675 4.86 -25.52 4.69
C THR A 675 5.95 -26.29 5.45
N GLN A 676 6.32 -27.51 5.01
CA GLN A 676 7.40 -28.29 5.65
C GLN A 676 8.78 -27.63 5.60
N ARG A 677 9.05 -26.78 4.58
CA ARG A 677 10.30 -26.00 4.50
C ARG A 677 10.26 -24.73 5.33
N GLY A 678 9.08 -24.20 5.63
CA GLY A 678 8.90 -23.03 6.51
C GLY A 678 9.10 -23.36 7.99
N ASP A 679 8.85 -24.61 8.39
CA ASP A 679 9.01 -25.11 9.76
C ASP A 679 10.45 -25.55 10.11
N ARG A 680 11.37 -25.59 9.14
CA ARG A 680 12.81 -25.89 9.32
C ARG A 680 13.64 -24.61 9.22
#